data_AF-A0A820YWX5-F1
#
_entry.id   AF-A0A820YWX5-F1
#
_cell.length_a   1.000
_cell.length_b   1.000
_cell.length_c   1.000
_cell.angle_alpha   90.00
_cell.angle_beta   90.00
_cell.angle_gamma   90.00
#
_symmetry.space_group_name_H-M   'P 1'
#
loop_
_entity.id
_entity.type
_entity.pdbx_description
1 polymer ?
#
loop_
_entity_poly.entity_id
_entity_poly.type
_entity_poly.pdbx_seq_one_letter_code
_entity_poly.pdbx_strand_id
1 'polypeptide(L)'
;MNVQLFDKNVRAILGTFVIYLISLITFAYNIVWPVAIQYVLIFFSPYIAGHSIFQQLILHDLAKKDVALFRTIYRNVPIYFPTLIIMIISCVFYWMLSWYLEKVFPGEYGIPLEWNFLFKRDYWCSESIDRHTYSFSNSNSSHSNANSNEKSIVHVNHLVKRFGPDKIAVNDVSFDLYENQITSLLGPNGSGKTTIFNCLIGIYKQTSGTIKIENNDGIEYDTRTNIDMLRKSMGYCPQHDILFDLLTIQEQLEFYATARGFGKNKERIAKEMLDLVSLQSSKDLYCNSLSGGMKRRLSLACAFVGDTKIVLLDEPSSGLDPSNRRLLWDWLRSMKEGKTILLTTHFMEESDALSDRIMIIANGNIKADGTSAKLKQQYGSGYKFVINKQKNYHTNDIKNELHQYLPNLKVETDISDGDVVFRTNQQPNKQFLQALYQLEQMKKENRIKNYGVQNSTMDDVFLKITHDTKIDNPSNSTSINIETIGVLTGIHYHLSQFYGLIIKTSIVRYRRWTLTLIVLLLPILYNLLSNLISRSENENGLFKMNLKSLNPQTFVYHADPNMEKYIRASVSGSILEQGSANISEMNQNIWQKRMDHPYTYTDIYLGFIIPKPNGNKYKIQALSSNLISGHEVFSLASNIFYKYILNDTSASIP
;
A
#
# COMPACT_ATOMS: atom_id res chain seq x y z
N MET A 1 16.87 14.66 -3.39
CA MET A 1 16.99 13.18 -3.33
C MET A 1 16.58 12.72 -1.94
N ASN A 2 15.28 12.86 -1.60
CA ASN A 2 14.74 12.28 -0.38
C ASN A 2 14.47 10.82 -0.67
N VAL A 3 15.42 9.98 -0.29
CA VAL A 3 15.27 8.52 -0.31
C VAL A 3 13.91 8.21 0.31
N GLN A 4 13.03 7.59 -0.48
CA GLN A 4 11.82 6.89 -0.02
C GLN A 4 12.26 5.76 0.92
N LEU A 5 12.73 6.13 2.11
CA LEU A 5 13.33 5.23 3.10
C LEU A 5 12.29 4.29 3.72
N PHE A 6 11.00 4.42 3.39
CA PHE A 6 9.91 3.70 4.04
C PHE A 6 8.75 3.33 3.10
N ASP A 7 9.04 2.46 2.13
CA ASP A 7 8.05 1.75 1.32
C ASP A 7 7.09 0.91 2.22
N LYS A 8 5.79 0.83 1.88
CA LYS A 8 4.73 0.23 2.73
C LYS A 8 5.04 -1.23 3.06
N ASN A 9 5.59 -1.95 2.08
CA ASN A 9 6.02 -3.34 2.24
C ASN A 9 7.21 -3.48 3.20
N VAL A 10 8.14 -2.52 3.19
CA VAL A 10 9.31 -2.54 4.09
C VAL A 10 8.89 -2.22 5.52
N ARG A 11 7.93 -1.31 5.72
CA ARG A 11 7.33 -1.06 7.05
C ARG A 11 6.57 -2.27 7.58
N ALA A 12 5.78 -2.94 6.73
CA ALA A 12 5.06 -4.16 7.10
C ALA A 12 6.03 -5.28 7.47
N ILE A 13 7.10 -5.50 6.68
CA ILE A 13 8.14 -6.51 6.92
C ILE A 13 8.94 -6.18 8.18
N LEU A 14 9.43 -4.94 8.35
CA LEU A 14 10.16 -4.54 9.56
C LEU A 14 9.27 -4.62 10.80
N GLY A 15 8.00 -4.22 10.70
CA GLY A 15 7.03 -4.28 11.78
C GLY A 15 6.75 -5.72 12.21
N THR A 16 6.40 -6.60 11.26
CA THR A 16 6.23 -8.03 11.54
C THR A 16 7.50 -8.68 12.05
N PHE A 17 8.67 -8.26 11.56
CA PHE A 17 9.97 -8.78 11.99
C PHE A 17 10.38 -8.34 13.40
N VAL A 18 10.12 -7.09 13.78
CA VAL A 18 10.32 -6.61 15.17
C VAL A 18 9.37 -7.33 16.11
N ILE A 19 8.10 -7.53 15.71
CA ILE A 19 7.14 -8.32 16.50
C ILE A 19 7.60 -9.78 16.64
N TYR A 20 8.16 -10.37 15.58
CA TYR A 20 8.70 -11.73 15.60
C TYR A 20 9.96 -11.82 16.48
N LEU A 21 10.86 -10.85 16.41
CA LEU A 21 12.06 -10.76 17.26
C LEU A 21 11.68 -10.68 18.74
N ILE A 22 10.74 -9.78 19.07
CA ILE A 22 10.22 -9.63 20.43
C ILE A 22 9.62 -10.96 20.90
N SER A 23 8.83 -11.61 20.04
CA SER A 23 8.21 -12.91 20.33
C SER A 23 9.22 -14.05 20.55
N LEU A 24 10.37 -13.99 19.86
CA LEU A 24 11.42 -14.99 19.90
C LEU A 24 12.38 -14.78 21.08
N ILE A 25 12.61 -13.54 21.51
CA ILE A 25 13.29 -13.21 22.76
C ILE A 25 12.47 -13.70 23.97
N THR A 26 11.13 -13.62 23.90
CA THR A 26 10.24 -14.12 24.96
C THR A 26 10.07 -15.63 24.98
N PHE A 27 10.31 -16.33 23.87
CA PHE A 27 10.36 -17.80 23.82
C PHE A 27 11.42 -18.37 24.77
N ALA A 28 12.60 -17.74 24.82
CA ALA A 28 13.71 -18.18 25.68
C ALA A 28 13.42 -18.04 27.19
N TYR A 29 12.39 -17.27 27.55
CA TYR A 29 12.25 -16.73 28.90
C TYR A 29 10.93 -17.11 29.59
N ASN A 30 9.93 -17.65 28.87
CA ASN A 30 8.58 -17.91 29.40
C ASN A 30 8.53 -18.78 30.68
N ILE A 31 9.57 -19.54 31.00
CA ILE A 31 9.63 -20.42 32.18
C ILE A 31 10.03 -19.68 33.48
N VAL A 32 10.69 -18.50 33.40
CA VAL A 32 11.37 -17.89 34.57
C VAL A 32 10.76 -16.55 35.03
N TRP A 33 10.00 -15.84 34.18
CA TRP A 33 9.50 -14.51 34.55
C TRP A 33 8.25 -14.53 35.44
N PRO A 34 8.10 -13.55 36.35
CA PRO A 34 6.86 -13.29 37.08
C PRO A 34 5.66 -13.11 36.15
N VAL A 35 4.50 -13.59 36.59
CA VAL A 35 3.21 -13.56 35.84
C VAL A 35 2.87 -12.16 35.32
N ALA A 36 3.20 -11.10 36.07
CA ALA A 36 2.97 -9.72 35.64
C ALA A 36 3.76 -9.32 34.37
N ILE A 37 4.99 -9.80 34.23
CA ILE A 37 5.86 -9.46 33.09
C ILE A 37 5.44 -10.25 31.85
N GLN A 38 4.94 -11.48 32.04
CA GLN A 38 4.34 -12.26 30.97
C GLN A 38 3.11 -11.55 30.36
N TYR A 39 2.25 -10.96 31.19
CA TYR A 39 1.09 -10.20 30.70
C TYR A 39 1.46 -8.95 29.90
N VAL A 40 2.49 -8.21 30.33
CA VAL A 40 2.99 -7.04 29.58
C VAL A 40 3.56 -7.47 28.22
N LEU A 41 4.27 -8.58 28.16
CA LEU A 41 4.85 -9.08 26.91
C LEU A 41 3.78 -9.59 25.94
N ILE A 42 2.75 -10.28 26.44
CA ILE A 42 1.61 -10.75 25.65
C ILE A 42 0.88 -9.56 24.98
N PHE A 43 0.79 -8.41 25.64
CA PHE A 43 0.20 -7.20 25.06
C PHE A 43 0.95 -6.71 23.81
N PHE A 44 2.28 -6.85 23.78
CA PHE A 44 3.12 -6.43 22.64
C PHE A 44 3.28 -7.51 21.55
N SER A 45 2.92 -8.76 21.82
CA SER A 45 2.96 -9.81 20.80
C SER A 45 1.96 -10.94 21.10
N PRO A 46 0.85 -11.01 20.35
CA PRO A 46 -0.14 -12.09 20.46
C PRO A 46 0.44 -13.49 20.20
N TYR A 47 1.55 -13.58 19.46
CA TYR A 47 2.25 -14.84 19.18
C TYR A 47 2.76 -15.52 20.46
N ILE A 48 3.17 -14.73 21.46
CA ILE A 48 3.65 -15.22 22.75
C ILE A 48 2.55 -15.98 23.48
N ALA A 49 1.31 -15.47 23.45
CA ALA A 49 0.17 -16.12 24.10
C ALA A 49 -0.13 -17.50 23.49
N GLY A 50 -0.17 -17.60 22.16
CA GLY A 50 -0.40 -18.87 21.46
C GLY A 50 0.70 -19.89 21.76
N HIS A 51 1.95 -19.44 21.82
CA HIS A 51 3.07 -20.31 22.16
C HIS A 51 3.09 -20.75 23.62
N SER A 52 2.80 -19.85 24.58
CA SER A 52 2.65 -20.20 25.99
C SER A 52 1.57 -21.26 26.21
N ILE A 53 0.45 -21.16 25.50
CA ILE A 53 -0.63 -22.17 25.52
C ILE A 53 -0.16 -23.50 24.93
N PHE A 54 0.52 -23.46 23.77
CA PHE A 54 1.02 -24.66 23.10
C PHE A 54 2.12 -25.39 23.88
N GLN A 55 3.06 -24.66 24.48
CA GLN A 55 4.13 -25.22 25.33
C GLN A 55 3.56 -25.90 26.57
N GLN A 56 2.52 -25.32 27.19
CA GLN A 56 1.82 -25.94 28.31
C GLN A 56 1.04 -27.20 27.89
N LEU A 57 0.47 -27.21 26.68
CA LEU A 57 -0.17 -28.40 26.11
C LEU A 57 0.84 -29.53 25.83
N ILE A 58 2.01 -29.21 25.25
CA ILE A 58 3.07 -30.19 25.02
C ILE A 58 3.63 -30.75 26.33
N LEU A 59 3.87 -29.90 27.34
CA LEU A 59 4.29 -30.36 28.67
C LEU A 59 3.25 -31.30 29.31
N HIS A 60 1.97 -31.06 29.04
CA HIS A 60 0.88 -31.91 29.51
C HIS A 60 0.77 -33.24 28.72
N ASP A 61 1.08 -33.22 27.43
CA ASP A 61 1.08 -34.40 26.54
C ASP A 61 2.30 -35.31 26.79
N LEU A 62 3.49 -34.71 26.94
CA LEU A 62 4.73 -35.41 27.35
C LEU A 62 4.61 -36.07 28.74
N ALA A 63 3.74 -35.55 29.60
CA ALA A 63 3.44 -36.13 30.90
C ALA A 63 2.51 -37.36 30.85
N LYS A 64 2.10 -37.85 29.65
CA LYS A 64 1.21 -38.99 29.42
C LYS A 64 -0.06 -38.96 30.30
N LYS A 65 -0.79 -37.84 30.28
CA LYS A 65 -2.04 -37.64 31.03
C LYS A 65 -3.26 -37.66 30.09
N ASP A 66 -3.67 -38.85 29.66
CA ASP A 66 -4.75 -39.04 28.67
C ASP A 66 -6.17 -38.64 29.14
N VAL A 67 -6.40 -38.37 30.43
CA VAL A 67 -7.79 -38.18 30.96
C VAL A 67 -8.00 -36.84 31.71
N ALA A 68 -6.96 -36.01 31.88
CA ALA A 68 -7.04 -34.82 32.75
C ALA A 68 -7.07 -33.47 32.01
N LEU A 69 -7.25 -33.45 30.69
CA LEU A 69 -7.17 -32.22 29.89
C LEU A 69 -8.23 -31.19 30.35
N PHE A 70 -9.49 -31.60 30.50
CA PHE A 70 -10.58 -30.73 30.95
C PHE A 70 -10.46 -30.29 32.42
N ARG A 71 -10.07 -31.20 33.32
CA ARG A 71 -9.96 -30.90 34.77
C ARG A 71 -8.77 -29.96 35.07
N THR A 72 -7.70 -30.05 34.29
CA THR A 72 -6.51 -29.19 34.44
C THR A 72 -6.69 -27.83 33.76
N ILE A 73 -7.41 -27.78 32.62
CA ILE A 73 -7.89 -26.52 32.04
C ILE A 73 -8.67 -25.74 33.11
N TYR A 74 -9.61 -26.37 33.83
CA TYR A 74 -10.43 -25.73 34.87
C TYR A 74 -9.59 -25.12 36.01
N ARG A 75 -8.51 -25.79 36.42
CA ARG A 75 -7.60 -25.30 37.48
C ARG A 75 -6.73 -24.11 37.03
N ASN A 76 -6.43 -24.02 35.73
CA ASN A 76 -5.63 -22.96 35.12
C ASN A 76 -6.47 -21.87 34.42
N VAL A 77 -7.81 -21.94 34.45
CA VAL A 77 -8.75 -20.90 33.96
C VAL A 77 -8.38 -19.49 34.45
N PRO A 78 -7.93 -19.26 35.70
CA PRO A 78 -7.56 -17.93 36.17
C PRO A 78 -6.37 -17.32 35.41
N ILE A 79 -5.59 -18.12 34.68
CA ILE A 79 -4.43 -17.66 33.89
C ILE A 79 -4.85 -17.42 32.43
N TYR A 80 -5.71 -18.27 31.87
CA TYR A 80 -6.15 -18.16 30.47
C TYR A 80 -7.17 -17.04 30.22
N PHE A 81 -8.05 -16.77 31.18
CA PHE A 81 -9.06 -15.72 30.99
C PHE A 81 -8.43 -14.31 30.92
N PRO A 82 -7.47 -13.94 31.78
CA PRO A 82 -6.73 -12.68 31.64
C PRO A 82 -5.90 -12.59 30.35
N THR A 83 -5.28 -13.68 29.87
CA THR A 83 -4.52 -13.63 28.61
C THR A 83 -5.42 -13.35 27.41
N LEU A 84 -6.62 -13.96 27.35
CA LEU A 84 -7.60 -13.67 26.31
C LEU A 84 -8.07 -12.21 26.35
N ILE A 85 -8.32 -11.67 27.55
CA ILE A 85 -8.67 -10.25 27.72
C ILE A 85 -7.55 -9.36 27.21
N ILE A 86 -6.30 -9.61 27.61
CA ILE A 86 -5.14 -8.82 27.15
C ILE A 86 -4.99 -8.91 25.63
N MET A 87 -5.26 -10.08 25.03
CA MET A 87 -5.21 -10.25 23.58
C MET A 87 -6.29 -9.41 22.89
N ILE A 88 -7.53 -9.37 23.40
CA ILE A 88 -8.59 -8.52 22.88
C ILE A 88 -8.20 -7.03 22.99
N ILE A 89 -7.67 -6.61 24.14
CA ILE A 89 -7.20 -5.23 24.35
C ILE A 89 -6.06 -4.90 23.37
N SER A 90 -5.12 -5.83 23.14
CA SER A 90 -4.04 -5.63 22.18
C SER A 90 -4.56 -5.48 20.75
N CYS A 91 -5.58 -6.24 20.34
CA CYS A 91 -6.21 -6.09 19.02
C CYS A 91 -6.82 -4.70 18.84
N VAL A 92 -7.53 -4.20 19.86
CA VAL A 92 -8.10 -2.84 19.84
C VAL A 92 -6.98 -1.79 19.78
N PHE A 93 -5.91 -1.96 20.56
CA PHE A 93 -4.75 -1.07 20.53
C PHE A 93 -4.07 -1.04 19.16
N TYR A 94 -3.78 -2.20 18.55
CA TYR A 94 -3.17 -2.27 17.23
C TYR A 94 -4.09 -1.74 16.13
N TRP A 95 -5.39 -1.96 16.24
CA TRP A 95 -6.36 -1.36 15.32
C TRP A 95 -6.35 0.17 15.41
N MET A 96 -6.37 0.73 16.63
CA MET A 96 -6.30 2.17 16.86
C MET A 96 -4.94 2.76 16.42
N LEU A 97 -3.84 2.06 16.68
CA LEU A 97 -2.50 2.43 16.23
C LEU A 97 -2.40 2.41 14.70
N SER A 98 -2.94 1.38 14.05
CA SER A 98 -2.98 1.28 12.58
C SER A 98 -3.78 2.42 11.98
N TRP A 99 -4.96 2.71 12.55
CA TRP A 99 -5.79 3.85 12.16
C TRP A 99 -5.05 5.19 12.30
N TYR A 100 -4.34 5.40 13.42
CA TYR A 100 -3.51 6.59 13.62
C TYR A 100 -2.36 6.69 12.61
N LEU A 101 -1.59 5.62 12.42
CA LEU A 101 -0.44 5.60 11.51
C LEU A 101 -0.84 5.78 10.06
N GLU A 102 -2.00 5.27 9.63
CA GLU A 102 -2.53 5.47 8.28
C GLU A 102 -2.86 6.95 8.01
N LYS A 103 -3.34 7.68 9.02
CA LYS A 103 -3.66 9.11 8.89
C LYS A 103 -2.46 10.03 8.95
N VAL A 104 -1.46 9.71 9.79
CA VAL A 104 -0.22 10.50 9.90
C VAL A 104 0.75 10.18 8.76
N PHE A 105 0.80 8.93 8.30
CA PHE A 105 1.70 8.46 7.24
C PHE A 105 0.96 7.73 6.11
N PRO A 106 0.15 8.43 5.30
CA PRO A 106 -0.76 7.84 4.30
C PRO A 106 -0.11 7.07 3.13
N GLY A 107 1.20 6.84 3.13
CA GLY A 107 1.86 6.07 2.09
C GLY A 107 1.96 6.84 0.79
N GLU A 108 1.59 6.22 -0.34
CA GLU A 108 1.73 6.81 -1.68
C GLU A 108 0.61 7.81 -2.03
N TYR A 109 -0.55 7.71 -1.38
CA TYR A 109 -1.73 8.52 -1.72
C TYR A 109 -2.31 9.17 -0.46
N GLY A 110 -2.48 10.49 -0.49
CA GLY A 110 -3.14 11.27 0.57
C GLY A 110 -2.24 12.31 1.22
N ILE A 111 -2.85 13.33 1.80
CA ILE A 111 -2.15 14.39 2.53
C ILE A 111 -1.95 13.93 3.98
N PRO A 112 -0.70 13.90 4.50
CA PRO A 112 -0.47 13.55 5.90
C PRO A 112 -1.14 14.56 6.82
N LEU A 113 -1.89 14.05 7.80
CA LEU A 113 -2.40 14.87 8.90
C LEU A 113 -1.30 15.12 9.93
N GLU A 114 -1.40 16.24 10.64
CA GLU A 114 -0.50 16.56 11.75
C GLU A 114 -0.64 15.54 12.88
N TRP A 115 0.43 15.27 13.62
CA TRP A 115 0.45 14.27 14.71
C TRP A 115 -0.62 14.52 15.79
N ASN A 116 -1.04 15.78 15.98
CA ASN A 116 -2.02 16.20 16.97
C ASN A 116 -3.47 16.21 16.44
N PHE A 117 -3.75 15.65 15.26
CA PHE A 117 -5.09 15.69 14.65
C PHE A 117 -6.19 15.14 15.56
N LEU A 118 -5.87 14.15 16.42
CA LEU A 118 -6.80 13.56 17.39
C LEU A 118 -7.32 14.58 18.44
N PHE A 119 -6.61 15.67 18.66
CA PHE A 119 -7.00 16.70 19.63
C PHE A 119 -7.68 17.91 18.96
N LYS A 120 -7.80 17.92 17.63
CA LYS A 120 -8.47 18.99 16.89
C LYS A 120 -9.97 18.71 16.84
N ARG A 121 -10.77 19.68 17.28
CA ARG A 121 -12.24 19.60 17.26
C ARG A 121 -12.77 19.42 15.83
N ASP A 122 -12.13 20.09 14.87
CA ASP A 122 -12.46 20.04 13.44
C ASP A 122 -12.42 18.63 12.83
N TYR A 123 -11.62 17.73 13.40
CA TYR A 123 -11.51 16.34 12.92
C TYR A 123 -12.69 15.47 13.36
N TRP A 124 -13.11 15.59 14.63
CA TRP A 124 -14.16 14.76 15.23
C TRP A 124 -15.56 15.33 14.99
N CYS A 125 -15.66 16.65 15.07
CA CYS A 125 -16.84 17.38 14.71
C CYS A 125 -16.55 18.01 13.35
N SER A 126 -16.74 17.25 12.28
CA SER A 126 -16.97 17.86 10.97
C SER A 126 -18.28 18.63 11.13
N GLU A 127 -18.15 19.90 11.45
CA GLU A 127 -19.27 20.80 11.64
C GLU A 127 -20.07 20.74 10.33
N SER A 128 -21.35 20.37 10.43
CA SER A 128 -22.31 20.66 9.37
C SER A 128 -22.45 22.17 9.35
N ILE A 129 -21.50 22.85 8.69
CA ILE A 129 -21.43 24.31 8.70
C ILE A 129 -22.68 24.81 7.99
N ASP A 130 -23.53 25.44 8.78
CA ASP A 130 -24.71 26.16 8.35
C ASP A 130 -24.37 27.15 7.25
N ARG A 131 -25.36 27.32 6.36
CA ARG A 131 -25.39 28.24 5.22
C ARG A 131 -25.06 29.67 5.65
N HIS A 132 -23.79 30.04 5.68
CA HIS A 132 -23.40 31.43 5.76
C HIS A 132 -22.97 31.93 4.39
N THR A 133 -23.91 32.65 3.79
CA THR A 133 -23.77 33.54 2.64
C THR A 133 -22.62 34.51 2.88
N TYR A 134 -21.43 34.17 2.42
CA TYR A 134 -20.34 35.14 2.28
C TYR A 134 -20.54 35.90 0.97
N SER A 135 -21.24 37.03 1.06
CA SER A 135 -21.10 38.10 0.09
C SER A 135 -19.68 38.65 0.18
N PHE A 136 -18.86 38.50 -0.85
CA PHE A 136 -17.65 39.31 -0.96
C PHE A 136 -17.51 39.96 -2.33
N SER A 137 -17.11 41.22 -2.21
CA SER A 137 -16.87 42.26 -3.19
C SER A 137 -15.84 41.88 -4.25
N ASN A 138 -16.19 42.18 -5.50
CA ASN A 138 -15.30 42.20 -6.66
C ASN A 138 -14.06 43.06 -6.40
N SER A 139 -12.91 42.42 -6.23
CA SER A 139 -11.61 43.03 -6.51
C SER A 139 -11.13 42.54 -7.87
N ASN A 140 -11.22 43.41 -8.86
CA ASN A 140 -10.74 43.20 -10.22
C ASN A 140 -9.23 42.88 -10.22
N SER A 141 -8.87 41.65 -10.55
CA SER A 141 -7.56 41.33 -11.12
C SER A 141 -7.77 40.92 -12.57
N SER A 142 -7.56 41.88 -13.45
CA SER A 142 -7.58 41.75 -14.90
C SER A 142 -6.51 40.79 -15.39
N HIS A 143 -6.90 39.61 -15.88
CA HIS A 143 -6.29 39.01 -17.06
C HIS A 143 -7.18 37.95 -17.73
N SER A 144 -7.25 38.07 -19.07
CA SER A 144 -7.87 37.22 -20.08
C SER A 144 -9.37 37.43 -20.36
N ASN A 145 -9.62 38.00 -21.55
CA ASN A 145 -10.93 38.13 -22.19
C ASN A 145 -11.54 36.74 -22.44
N ALA A 146 -12.58 36.40 -21.69
CA ALA A 146 -13.54 35.35 -22.03
C ALA A 146 -14.96 35.91 -21.84
N ASN A 147 -15.86 35.56 -22.76
CA ASN A 147 -17.23 36.08 -22.84
C ASN A 147 -17.96 35.93 -21.49
N SER A 148 -18.65 36.99 -21.07
CA SER A 148 -19.26 37.19 -19.74
C SER A 148 -20.47 36.29 -19.41
N ASN A 149 -20.61 35.12 -20.03
CA ASN A 149 -21.75 34.21 -19.84
C ASN A 149 -21.37 32.78 -19.41
N GLU A 150 -20.09 32.44 -19.27
CA GLU A 150 -19.67 31.08 -18.89
C GLU A 150 -19.38 31.00 -17.38
N LYS A 151 -20.14 30.16 -16.67
CA LYS A 151 -19.96 29.93 -15.23
C LYS A 151 -18.70 29.11 -14.98
N SER A 152 -17.72 29.69 -14.29
CA SER A 152 -16.51 28.97 -13.87
C SER A 152 -16.77 28.20 -12.57
N ILE A 153 -16.25 26.96 -12.51
CA ILE A 153 -16.45 26.01 -11.40
C ILE A 153 -15.14 25.75 -10.66
N VAL A 154 -14.00 25.87 -11.35
CA VAL A 154 -12.67 25.64 -10.76
C VAL A 154 -11.79 26.83 -11.07
N HIS A 155 -11.26 27.44 -10.03
CA HIS A 155 -10.33 28.56 -10.09
C HIS A 155 -8.96 28.13 -9.55
N VAL A 156 -7.96 28.10 -10.42
CA VAL A 156 -6.57 27.83 -10.05
C VAL A 156 -5.80 29.13 -10.15
N ASN A 157 -5.28 29.62 -9.02
CA ASN A 157 -4.51 30.87 -8.96
C ASN A 157 -3.09 30.62 -8.46
N HIS A 158 -2.10 30.99 -9.29
CA HIS A 158 -0.68 31.00 -8.97
C HIS A 158 -0.17 29.67 -8.39
N LEU A 159 -0.63 28.55 -8.96
CA LEU A 159 -0.31 27.21 -8.48
C LEU A 159 1.18 26.91 -8.67
N VAL A 160 1.86 26.62 -7.57
CA VAL A 160 3.25 26.16 -7.58
C VAL A 160 3.34 24.83 -6.83
N LYS A 161 4.05 23.87 -7.43
CA LYS A 161 4.37 22.61 -6.77
C LYS A 161 5.85 22.26 -6.95
N ARG A 162 6.56 22.16 -5.83
CA ARG A 162 7.96 21.74 -5.74
C ARG A 162 8.09 20.40 -5.05
N PHE A 163 8.97 19.55 -5.56
CA PHE A 163 9.34 18.27 -4.97
C PHE A 163 10.80 18.34 -4.49
N GLY A 164 10.99 18.68 -3.22
CA GLY A 164 12.30 19.01 -2.68
C GLY A 164 12.80 20.39 -3.12
N PRO A 165 14.09 20.70 -2.89
CA PRO A 165 14.63 22.03 -3.18
C PRO A 165 14.75 22.32 -4.68
N ASP A 166 15.16 21.34 -5.50
CA ASP A 166 15.64 21.61 -6.86
C ASP A 166 14.60 21.34 -7.95
N LYS A 167 13.54 20.57 -7.67
CA LYS A 167 12.59 20.12 -8.71
C LYS A 167 11.26 20.87 -8.62
N ILE A 168 11.09 21.86 -9.47
CA ILE A 168 9.80 22.55 -9.68
C ILE A 168 9.04 21.78 -10.76
N ALA A 169 7.89 21.23 -10.40
CA ALA A 169 7.04 20.48 -11.34
C ALA A 169 5.94 21.35 -11.95
N VAL A 170 5.43 22.32 -11.19
CA VAL A 170 4.46 23.32 -11.63
C VAL A 170 4.92 24.67 -11.12
N ASN A 171 4.96 25.67 -11.98
CA ASN A 171 5.52 26.97 -11.68
C ASN A 171 4.57 28.09 -12.15
N ASP A 172 3.80 28.60 -11.19
CA ASP A 172 2.92 29.75 -11.34
C ASP A 172 1.86 29.58 -12.44
N VAL A 173 1.08 28.51 -12.30
CA VAL A 173 0.00 28.18 -13.23
C VAL A 173 -1.32 28.76 -12.72
N SER A 174 -1.98 29.55 -13.56
CA SER A 174 -3.32 30.10 -13.29
C SER A 174 -4.27 29.79 -14.43
N PHE A 175 -5.45 29.26 -14.13
CA PHE A 175 -6.51 29.00 -15.10
C PHE A 175 -7.85 28.71 -14.43
N ASP A 176 -8.91 28.92 -15.21
CA ASP A 176 -10.27 28.65 -14.82
C ASP A 176 -10.86 27.53 -15.68
N LEU A 177 -11.69 26.66 -15.09
CA LEU A 177 -12.50 25.68 -15.81
C LEU A 177 -13.97 26.09 -15.78
N TYR A 178 -14.67 25.87 -16.89
CA TYR A 178 -16.04 26.30 -17.10
C TYR A 178 -17.02 25.14 -17.20
N GLU A 179 -18.26 25.38 -16.78
CA GLU A 179 -19.36 24.42 -16.91
C GLU A 179 -19.68 24.10 -18.37
N ASN A 180 -20.10 22.87 -18.65
CA ASN A 180 -20.38 22.40 -20.00
C ASN A 180 -19.18 22.58 -20.94
N GLN A 181 -17.97 22.33 -20.46
CA GLN A 181 -16.75 22.46 -21.25
C GLN A 181 -15.83 21.27 -21.04
N ILE A 182 -15.28 20.76 -22.15
CA ILE A 182 -14.14 19.83 -22.13
C ILE A 182 -12.87 20.63 -22.37
N THR A 183 -12.03 20.72 -21.34
CA THR A 183 -10.71 21.33 -21.42
C THR A 183 -9.66 20.24 -21.50
N SER A 184 -8.75 20.30 -22.47
CA SER A 184 -7.57 19.43 -22.50
C SER A 184 -6.31 20.16 -22.09
N LEU A 185 -5.50 19.45 -21.31
CA LEU A 185 -4.20 19.88 -20.86
C LEU A 185 -3.16 19.07 -21.65
N LEU A 186 -2.65 19.70 -22.71
CA LEU A 186 -1.72 19.13 -23.68
C LEU A 186 -0.27 19.47 -23.28
N GLY A 187 0.63 18.50 -23.33
CA GLY A 187 2.02 18.73 -22.95
C GLY A 187 2.88 17.50 -23.14
N PRO A 188 4.22 17.64 -23.28
CA PRO A 188 5.12 16.49 -23.30
C PRO A 188 5.13 15.79 -21.94
N ASN A 189 5.70 14.58 -21.89
CA ASN A 189 5.90 13.88 -20.63
C ASN A 189 6.84 14.68 -19.71
N GLY A 190 6.51 14.76 -18.43
CA GLY A 190 7.27 15.55 -17.46
C GLY A 190 6.96 17.06 -17.44
N SER A 191 5.98 17.55 -18.22
CA SER A 191 5.57 18.96 -18.22
C SER A 191 4.79 19.43 -16.99
N GLY A 192 4.37 18.51 -16.11
CA GLY A 192 3.63 18.83 -14.88
C GLY A 192 2.14 18.47 -14.89
N LYS A 193 1.60 17.91 -15.99
CA LYS A 193 0.17 17.56 -16.16
C LYS A 193 -0.43 16.76 -14.98
N THR A 194 0.12 15.58 -14.72
CA THR A 194 -0.30 14.71 -13.62
C THR A 194 -0.03 15.35 -12.25
N THR A 195 0.93 16.27 -12.14
CA THR A 195 1.16 17.01 -10.89
C THR A 195 0.04 18.00 -10.61
N ILE A 196 -0.44 18.71 -11.64
CA ILE A 196 -1.61 19.61 -11.54
C ILE A 196 -2.85 18.80 -11.12
N PHE A 197 -3.09 17.66 -11.77
CA PHE A 197 -4.20 16.76 -11.41
C PHE A 197 -4.14 16.31 -9.96
N ASN A 198 -2.98 15.84 -9.49
CA ASN A 198 -2.82 15.44 -8.10
C ASN A 198 -3.00 16.61 -7.11
N CYS A 199 -2.74 17.85 -7.52
CA CYS A 199 -3.04 19.04 -6.71
C CYS A 199 -4.54 19.36 -6.70
N LEU A 200 -5.26 19.17 -7.82
CA LEU A 200 -6.71 19.36 -7.92
C LEU A 200 -7.47 18.31 -7.09
N ILE A 201 -7.08 17.04 -7.20
CA ILE A 201 -7.70 15.91 -6.47
C ILE A 201 -7.38 15.98 -4.97
N GLY A 202 -6.28 16.66 -4.61
CA GLY A 202 -5.84 16.74 -3.24
C GLY A 202 -4.96 15.59 -2.77
N ILE A 203 -4.32 14.88 -3.70
CA ILE A 203 -3.28 13.90 -3.37
C ILE A 203 -2.00 14.64 -2.97
N TYR A 204 -1.70 15.76 -3.64
CA TYR A 204 -0.56 16.62 -3.33
C TYR A 204 -1.01 17.98 -2.80
N LYS A 205 -0.52 18.35 -1.61
CA LYS A 205 -0.63 19.73 -1.11
C LYS A 205 0.18 20.67 -2.00
N GLN A 206 -0.40 21.81 -2.38
CA GLN A 206 0.27 22.85 -3.17
C GLN A 206 1.40 23.49 -2.35
N THR A 207 2.51 23.85 -3.00
CA THR A 207 3.61 24.59 -2.34
C THR A 207 3.24 26.06 -2.13
N SER A 208 2.65 26.68 -3.14
CA SER A 208 2.02 28.01 -3.07
C SER A 208 0.88 28.11 -4.09
N GLY A 209 0.12 29.21 -4.07
CA GLY A 209 -1.11 29.40 -4.85
C GLY A 209 -2.36 28.93 -4.12
N THR A 210 -3.53 29.07 -4.75
CA THR A 210 -4.82 28.65 -4.21
C THR A 210 -5.64 27.95 -5.28
N ILE A 211 -6.37 26.90 -4.91
CA ILE A 211 -7.31 26.22 -5.79
C ILE A 211 -8.68 26.26 -5.12
N LYS A 212 -9.62 26.95 -5.75
CA LYS A 212 -11.02 27.03 -5.32
C LYS A 212 -11.89 26.21 -6.27
N ILE A 213 -12.78 25.41 -5.72
CA ILE A 213 -13.67 24.53 -6.47
C ILE A 213 -15.09 24.69 -5.95
N GLU A 214 -16.05 24.92 -6.84
CA GLU A 214 -17.48 24.93 -6.55
C GLU A 214 -17.99 23.48 -6.41
N ASN A 215 -18.70 23.19 -5.32
CA ASN A 215 -19.38 21.91 -5.14
C ASN A 215 -20.71 21.85 -5.93
N ASN A 216 -21.44 20.73 -5.81
CA ASN A 216 -22.74 20.56 -6.47
C ASN A 216 -23.81 21.56 -5.99
N ASP A 217 -23.66 22.14 -4.80
CA ASP A 217 -24.61 23.09 -4.19
C ASP A 217 -24.28 24.56 -4.47
N GLY A 218 -23.24 24.84 -5.25
CA GLY A 218 -22.83 26.21 -5.58
C GLY A 218 -21.87 26.87 -4.58
N ILE A 219 -21.29 26.11 -3.66
CA ILE A 219 -20.40 26.59 -2.62
C ILE A 219 -18.96 26.38 -3.04
N GLU A 220 -18.16 27.46 -3.03
CA GLU A 220 -16.72 27.40 -3.27
C GLU A 220 -15.96 26.91 -2.04
N TYR A 221 -15.11 25.91 -2.24
CA TYR A 221 -14.19 25.42 -1.23
C TYR A 221 -12.75 25.53 -1.69
N ASP A 222 -11.85 25.88 -0.76
CA ASP A 222 -10.41 25.74 -0.99
C ASP A 222 -10.01 24.27 -0.77
N THR A 223 -9.30 23.71 -1.74
CA THR A 223 -8.71 22.36 -1.65
C THR A 223 -7.84 22.14 -0.41
N ARG A 224 -7.29 23.20 0.20
CA ARG A 224 -6.45 23.10 1.40
C ARG A 224 -7.24 22.79 2.67
N THR A 225 -8.47 23.27 2.77
CA THR A 225 -9.26 23.21 4.00
C THR A 225 -10.36 22.15 3.93
N ASN A 226 -11.02 21.99 2.77
CA ASN A 226 -12.28 21.24 2.67
C ASN A 226 -12.25 20.14 1.60
N ILE A 227 -11.16 19.36 1.58
CA ILE A 227 -10.89 18.37 0.53
C ILE A 227 -11.90 17.20 0.51
N ASP A 228 -12.42 16.81 1.67
CA ASP A 228 -13.36 15.68 1.78
C ASP A 228 -14.72 16.00 1.16
N MET A 229 -15.16 17.25 1.24
CA MET A 229 -16.38 17.69 0.58
C MET A 229 -16.20 17.77 -0.94
N LEU A 230 -15.05 18.30 -1.38
CA LEU A 230 -14.72 18.39 -2.81
C LEU A 230 -14.62 17.01 -3.48
N ARG A 231 -14.06 16.01 -2.78
CA ARG A 231 -13.95 14.65 -3.31
C ARG A 231 -15.31 13.99 -3.58
N LYS A 232 -16.39 14.43 -2.91
CA LYS A 232 -17.75 13.92 -3.16
C LYS A 232 -18.30 14.40 -4.51
N SER A 233 -18.00 15.64 -4.91
CA SER A 233 -18.47 16.24 -6.16
C SER A 233 -17.53 16.02 -7.36
N MET A 234 -16.35 15.41 -7.15
CA MET A 234 -15.35 15.15 -8.19
C MET A 234 -15.29 13.68 -8.63
N GLY A 235 -15.19 13.47 -9.93
CA GLY A 235 -14.82 12.22 -10.59
C GLY A 235 -13.34 12.23 -10.97
N TYR A 236 -12.64 11.11 -10.79
CA TYR A 236 -11.25 10.98 -11.24
C TYR A 236 -11.03 9.61 -11.88
N CYS A 237 -10.50 9.61 -13.11
CA CYS A 237 -10.01 8.42 -13.79
C CYS A 237 -8.49 8.53 -13.96
N PRO A 238 -7.69 7.71 -13.26
CA PRO A 238 -6.23 7.70 -13.42
C PRO A 238 -5.80 7.04 -14.73
N GLN A 239 -4.51 7.14 -15.05
CA GLN A 239 -3.92 6.49 -16.23
C GLN A 239 -4.02 4.95 -16.18
N HIS A 240 -3.88 4.36 -14.99
CA HIS A 240 -4.05 2.92 -14.77
C HIS A 240 -5.49 2.61 -14.34
N ASP A 241 -6.06 1.51 -14.81
CA ASP A 241 -7.43 1.14 -14.47
C ASP A 241 -7.51 0.57 -13.05
N ILE A 242 -8.30 1.22 -12.18
CA ILE A 242 -8.53 0.79 -10.79
C ILE A 242 -9.82 -0.04 -10.74
N LEU A 243 -9.70 -1.31 -11.15
CA LEU A 243 -10.80 -2.26 -11.19
C LEU A 243 -10.58 -3.40 -10.19
N PHE A 244 -11.67 -3.95 -9.63
CA PHE A 244 -11.59 -5.13 -8.77
C PHE A 244 -11.77 -6.37 -9.64
N ASP A 245 -10.69 -7.13 -9.84
CA ASP A 245 -10.64 -8.25 -10.79
C ASP A 245 -11.72 -9.33 -10.54
N LEU A 246 -12.12 -9.52 -9.28
CA LEU A 246 -13.10 -10.52 -8.85
C LEU A 246 -14.56 -10.03 -8.87
N LEU A 247 -14.82 -8.74 -9.12
CA LEU A 247 -16.17 -8.22 -9.25
C LEU A 247 -16.63 -8.28 -10.71
N THR A 248 -17.93 -8.46 -10.92
CA THR A 248 -18.56 -8.28 -12.23
C THR A 248 -18.61 -6.80 -12.60
N ILE A 249 -18.82 -6.47 -13.88
CA ILE A 249 -18.95 -5.08 -14.34
C ILE A 249 -20.10 -4.37 -13.61
N GLN A 250 -21.24 -5.05 -13.45
CA GLN A 250 -22.39 -4.51 -12.75
C GLN A 250 -22.08 -4.26 -11.26
N GLU A 251 -21.50 -5.24 -10.56
CA GLU A 251 -21.13 -5.10 -9.14
C GLU A 251 -20.09 -3.98 -8.93
N GLN A 252 -19.16 -3.81 -9.86
CA GLN A 252 -18.16 -2.73 -9.84
C GLN A 252 -18.85 -1.37 -9.81
N LEU A 253 -19.79 -1.12 -10.74
CA LEU A 253 -20.53 0.15 -10.81
C LEU A 253 -21.44 0.36 -9.60
N GLU A 254 -22.11 -0.70 -9.15
CA GLU A 254 -22.94 -0.65 -7.94
C GLU A 254 -22.12 -0.33 -6.68
N PHE A 255 -20.90 -0.87 -6.58
CA PHE A 255 -19.96 -0.58 -5.51
C PHE A 255 -19.60 0.92 -5.51
N TYR A 256 -19.18 1.47 -6.65
CA TYR A 256 -18.85 2.91 -6.74
C TYR A 256 -20.07 3.80 -6.45
N ALA A 257 -21.26 3.42 -6.90
CA ALA A 257 -22.49 4.16 -6.61
C ALA A 257 -22.80 4.15 -5.11
N THR A 258 -22.64 2.99 -4.46
CA THR A 258 -22.86 2.83 -3.01
C THR A 258 -21.81 3.61 -2.21
N ALA A 259 -20.54 3.55 -2.60
CA ALA A 259 -19.44 4.28 -1.97
C ALA A 259 -19.62 5.81 -2.05
N ARG A 260 -20.24 6.31 -3.12
CA ARG A 260 -20.62 7.72 -3.28
C ARG A 260 -21.91 8.12 -2.56
N GLY A 261 -22.61 7.19 -1.90
CA GLY A 261 -23.82 7.46 -1.14
C GLY A 261 -25.15 7.22 -1.88
N PHE A 262 -25.11 6.67 -3.09
CA PHE A 262 -26.30 6.39 -3.93
C PHE A 262 -26.82 4.95 -3.79
N GLY A 263 -26.62 4.30 -2.63
CA GLY A 263 -26.93 2.88 -2.44
C GLY A 263 -28.38 2.49 -2.79
N LYS A 264 -29.36 3.37 -2.59
CA LYS A 264 -30.78 3.11 -2.96
C LYS A 264 -31.04 3.10 -4.47
N ASN A 265 -30.26 3.86 -5.23
CA ASN A 265 -30.40 4.02 -6.69
C ASN A 265 -29.28 3.32 -7.46
N LYS A 266 -28.50 2.45 -6.81
CA LYS A 266 -27.28 1.86 -7.36
C LYS A 266 -27.52 1.10 -8.66
N GLU A 267 -28.61 0.32 -8.74
CA GLU A 267 -28.95 -0.48 -9.92
C GLU A 267 -29.32 0.40 -11.12
N ARG A 268 -30.08 1.48 -10.87
CA ARG A 268 -30.47 2.44 -11.92
C ARG A 268 -29.24 3.15 -12.49
N ILE A 269 -28.38 3.66 -11.61
CA ILE A 269 -27.15 4.35 -12.00
C ILE A 269 -26.21 3.39 -12.73
N ALA A 270 -26.06 2.16 -12.24
CA ALA A 270 -25.23 1.16 -12.91
C ALA A 270 -25.74 0.84 -14.31
N LYS A 271 -27.07 0.68 -14.49
CA LYS A 271 -27.69 0.44 -15.79
C LYS A 271 -27.50 1.62 -16.75
N GLU A 272 -27.76 2.84 -16.30
CA GLU A 272 -27.52 4.06 -17.10
C GLU A 272 -26.05 4.15 -17.55
N MET A 273 -25.11 3.87 -16.66
CA MET A 273 -23.68 3.87 -17.00
C MET A 273 -23.30 2.76 -17.97
N LEU A 274 -23.82 1.54 -17.80
CA LEU A 274 -23.57 0.40 -18.71
C LEU A 274 -24.05 0.67 -20.13
N ASP A 275 -25.22 1.31 -20.26
CA ASP A 275 -25.78 1.71 -21.54
C ASP A 275 -24.90 2.80 -22.20
N LEU A 276 -24.46 3.79 -21.42
CA LEU A 276 -23.58 4.87 -21.89
C LEU A 276 -22.22 4.35 -22.41
N VAL A 277 -21.60 3.39 -21.73
CA VAL A 277 -20.31 2.82 -22.18
C VAL A 277 -20.43 1.65 -23.16
N SER A 278 -21.66 1.30 -23.59
CA SER A 278 -21.92 0.15 -24.45
C SER A 278 -21.31 -1.15 -23.90
N LEU A 279 -21.49 -1.43 -22.61
CA LEU A 279 -21.03 -2.67 -21.94
C LEU A 279 -22.18 -3.55 -21.43
N GLN A 280 -23.42 -3.25 -21.80
CA GLN A 280 -24.61 -3.95 -21.33
C GLN A 280 -24.61 -5.46 -21.63
N SER A 281 -24.03 -5.88 -22.76
CA SER A 281 -23.91 -7.30 -23.14
C SER A 281 -22.89 -8.07 -22.30
N SER A 282 -21.98 -7.38 -21.61
CA SER A 282 -20.89 -7.95 -20.83
C SER A 282 -21.06 -7.73 -19.32
N LYS A 283 -22.22 -7.25 -18.88
CA LYS A 283 -22.45 -6.79 -17.50
C LYS A 283 -22.13 -7.84 -16.41
N ASP A 284 -22.36 -9.13 -16.72
CA ASP A 284 -22.19 -10.26 -15.79
C ASP A 284 -20.78 -10.89 -15.88
N LEU A 285 -19.89 -10.35 -16.72
CA LEU A 285 -18.51 -10.80 -16.83
C LEU A 285 -17.66 -10.22 -15.70
N TYR A 286 -16.73 -11.03 -15.20
CA TYR A 286 -15.71 -10.58 -14.24
C TYR A 286 -14.75 -9.58 -14.87
N CYS A 287 -14.35 -8.56 -14.12
CA CYS A 287 -13.42 -7.51 -14.59
C CYS A 287 -12.10 -8.08 -15.11
N ASN A 288 -11.59 -9.19 -14.56
CA ASN A 288 -10.36 -9.82 -15.03
C ASN A 288 -10.45 -10.30 -16.50
N SER A 289 -11.62 -10.77 -16.94
CA SER A 289 -11.85 -11.32 -18.28
C SER A 289 -12.00 -10.27 -19.39
N LEU A 290 -12.01 -8.99 -19.04
CA LEU A 290 -12.24 -7.89 -19.98
C LEU A 290 -10.98 -7.59 -20.80
N SER A 291 -11.20 -7.19 -22.06
CA SER A 291 -10.12 -6.60 -22.88
C SER A 291 -9.67 -5.26 -22.30
N GLY A 292 -8.45 -4.81 -22.64
CA GLY A 292 -7.94 -3.52 -22.16
C GLY A 292 -8.88 -2.34 -22.48
N GLY A 293 -9.48 -2.33 -23.66
CA GLY A 293 -10.45 -1.30 -24.03
C GLY A 293 -11.77 -1.35 -23.26
N MET A 294 -12.23 -2.54 -22.86
CA MET A 294 -13.39 -2.70 -21.99
C MET A 294 -13.07 -2.26 -20.56
N LYS A 295 -11.90 -2.62 -20.03
CA LYS A 295 -11.40 -2.16 -18.72
C LYS A 295 -11.35 -0.63 -18.66
N ARG A 296 -10.80 0.00 -19.72
CA ARG A 296 -10.72 1.46 -19.79
C ARG A 296 -12.08 2.14 -19.78
N ARG A 297 -13.03 1.63 -20.58
CA ARG A 297 -14.41 2.14 -20.59
C ARG A 297 -15.09 2.00 -19.23
N LEU A 298 -14.92 0.86 -18.56
CA LEU A 298 -15.45 0.65 -17.20
C LEU A 298 -14.81 1.59 -16.18
N SER A 299 -13.49 1.79 -16.24
CA SER A 299 -12.75 2.70 -15.36
C SER A 299 -13.26 4.14 -15.51
N LEU A 300 -13.47 4.59 -16.75
CA LEU A 300 -14.09 5.87 -17.03
C LEU A 300 -15.52 5.94 -16.50
N ALA A 301 -16.35 4.90 -16.69
CA ALA A 301 -17.72 4.88 -16.18
C ALA A 301 -17.73 5.10 -14.65
N CYS A 302 -16.83 4.45 -13.93
CA CYS A 302 -16.68 4.61 -12.48
C CYS A 302 -16.38 6.06 -12.06
N ALA A 303 -15.69 6.85 -12.89
CA ALA A 303 -15.43 8.27 -12.62
C ALA A 303 -16.67 9.16 -12.79
N PHE A 304 -17.61 8.77 -13.66
CA PHE A 304 -18.87 9.48 -13.91
C PHE A 304 -20.02 9.07 -12.99
N VAL A 305 -19.87 7.97 -12.24
CA VAL A 305 -20.85 7.52 -11.25
C VAL A 305 -21.08 8.59 -10.18
N GLY A 306 -22.35 8.83 -9.81
CA GLY A 306 -22.72 9.65 -8.65
C GLY A 306 -22.87 11.15 -8.92
N ASP A 307 -23.31 11.51 -10.12
CA ASP A 307 -23.56 12.89 -10.57
C ASP A 307 -22.46 13.90 -10.20
N THR A 308 -21.26 13.58 -10.66
CA THR A 308 -20.08 14.43 -10.47
C THR A 308 -20.15 15.63 -11.41
N LYS A 309 -20.06 16.85 -10.86
CA LYS A 309 -20.02 18.09 -11.64
C LYS A 309 -18.67 18.28 -12.32
N ILE A 310 -17.60 17.78 -11.70
CA ILE A 310 -16.22 17.92 -12.20
C ILE A 310 -15.65 16.53 -12.42
N VAL A 311 -15.09 16.28 -13.61
CA VAL A 311 -14.47 14.99 -13.94
C VAL A 311 -13.05 15.21 -14.47
N LEU A 312 -12.09 14.57 -13.82
CA LEU A 312 -10.67 14.64 -14.15
C LEU A 312 -10.24 13.32 -14.80
N LEU A 313 -9.72 13.37 -16.03
CA LEU A 313 -9.33 12.18 -16.80
C LEU A 313 -7.84 12.23 -17.14
N ASP A 314 -7.02 11.35 -16.53
CA ASP A 314 -5.58 11.30 -16.80
C ASP A 314 -5.31 10.30 -17.94
N GLU A 315 -4.95 10.84 -19.10
CA GLU A 315 -4.70 10.11 -20.37
C GLU A 315 -5.79 9.05 -20.71
N PRO A 316 -7.05 9.47 -20.95
CA PRO A 316 -8.19 8.56 -21.12
C PRO A 316 -8.04 7.58 -22.29
N SER A 317 -7.40 7.99 -23.39
CA SER A 317 -7.24 7.18 -24.61
C SER A 317 -5.96 6.33 -24.67
N SER A 318 -5.11 6.39 -23.63
CA SER A 318 -3.83 5.67 -23.63
C SER A 318 -4.06 4.16 -23.65
N GLY A 319 -3.34 3.45 -24.53
CA GLY A 319 -3.46 1.99 -24.68
C GLY A 319 -4.71 1.51 -25.44
N LEU A 320 -5.53 2.41 -26.00
CA LEU A 320 -6.68 2.05 -26.84
C LEU A 320 -6.34 2.04 -28.33
N ASP A 321 -7.02 1.16 -29.07
CA ASP A 321 -7.00 1.11 -30.54
C ASP A 321 -7.71 2.34 -31.15
N PRO A 322 -7.35 2.77 -32.37
CA PRO A 322 -7.93 3.97 -32.99
C PRO A 322 -9.46 4.00 -33.04
N SER A 323 -10.09 2.87 -33.35
CA SER A 323 -11.57 2.76 -33.38
C SER A 323 -12.19 2.95 -31.99
N ASN A 324 -11.57 2.37 -30.96
CA ASN A 324 -12.03 2.47 -29.57
C ASN A 324 -11.82 3.89 -29.01
N ARG A 325 -10.78 4.61 -29.45
CA ARG A 325 -10.58 6.03 -29.10
C ARG A 325 -11.72 6.91 -29.61
N ARG A 326 -12.14 6.73 -30.87
CA ARG A 326 -13.24 7.51 -31.45
C ARG A 326 -14.54 7.30 -30.69
N LEU A 327 -14.89 6.05 -30.37
CA LEU A 327 -16.06 5.73 -29.55
C LEU A 327 -15.98 6.38 -28.16
N LEU A 328 -14.81 6.38 -27.54
CA LEU A 328 -14.59 7.06 -26.26
C LEU A 328 -14.77 8.58 -26.39
N TRP A 329 -14.28 9.20 -27.46
CA TRP A 329 -14.44 10.64 -27.68
C TRP A 329 -15.90 11.03 -27.88
N ASP A 330 -16.66 10.25 -28.66
CA ASP A 330 -18.08 10.48 -28.86
C ASP A 330 -18.86 10.36 -27.54
N TRP A 331 -18.49 9.39 -26.70
CA TRP A 331 -19.07 9.24 -25.37
C TRP A 331 -18.69 10.38 -24.41
N LEU A 332 -17.43 10.81 -24.36
CA LEU A 332 -17.03 11.94 -23.52
C LEU A 332 -17.74 13.23 -23.95
N ARG A 333 -17.97 13.41 -25.26
CA ARG A 333 -18.73 14.54 -25.80
C ARG A 333 -20.21 14.49 -25.39
N SER A 334 -20.83 13.31 -25.34
CA SER A 334 -22.22 13.18 -24.87
C SER A 334 -22.37 13.41 -23.36
N MET A 335 -21.32 13.15 -22.58
CA MET A 335 -21.28 13.34 -21.12
C MET A 335 -20.91 14.78 -20.69
N LYS A 336 -20.70 15.68 -21.64
CA LYS A 336 -20.28 17.07 -21.39
C LYS A 336 -21.38 17.92 -20.73
N GLU A 337 -22.64 17.67 -21.04
CA GLU A 337 -23.76 18.46 -20.51
C GLU A 337 -23.87 18.31 -18.98
N GLY A 338 -23.97 19.44 -18.28
CA GLY A 338 -23.98 19.54 -16.83
C GLY A 338 -22.63 19.25 -16.15
N LYS A 339 -21.54 19.08 -16.91
CA LYS A 339 -20.24 18.66 -16.37
C LYS A 339 -19.08 19.53 -16.86
N THR A 340 -18.06 19.62 -16.02
CA THR A 340 -16.76 20.23 -16.31
C THR A 340 -15.74 19.10 -16.44
N ILE A 341 -15.26 18.85 -17.64
CA ILE A 341 -14.32 17.76 -17.89
C ILE A 341 -12.94 18.36 -18.15
N LEU A 342 -11.95 17.97 -17.34
CA LEU A 342 -10.55 18.25 -17.59
C LEU A 342 -9.85 16.94 -17.92
N LEU A 343 -9.20 16.88 -19.08
CA LEU A 343 -8.42 15.71 -19.48
C LEU A 343 -6.95 16.06 -19.72
N THR A 344 -6.04 15.19 -19.34
CA THR A 344 -4.65 15.26 -19.80
C THR A 344 -4.49 14.41 -21.05
N THR A 345 -3.72 14.89 -22.01
CA THR A 345 -3.32 14.06 -23.15
C THR A 345 -1.97 14.50 -23.69
N HIS A 346 -1.30 13.58 -24.36
CA HIS A 346 -0.15 13.85 -25.21
C HIS A 346 -0.47 13.61 -26.70
N PHE A 347 -1.71 13.23 -27.02
CA PHE A 347 -2.18 13.06 -28.39
C PHE A 347 -2.85 14.35 -28.88
N MET A 348 -2.22 14.99 -29.86
CA MET A 348 -2.70 16.25 -30.42
C MET A 348 -4.06 16.07 -31.13
N GLU A 349 -4.25 14.96 -31.85
CA GLU A 349 -5.53 14.61 -32.48
C GLU A 349 -6.68 14.49 -31.47
N GLU A 350 -6.42 13.93 -30.28
CA GLU A 350 -7.42 13.83 -29.22
C GLU A 350 -7.82 15.20 -28.70
N SER A 351 -6.85 16.07 -28.42
CA SER A 351 -7.13 17.43 -27.96
C SER A 351 -7.94 18.22 -28.99
N ASP A 352 -7.61 18.08 -30.28
CA ASP A 352 -8.25 18.77 -31.40
C ASP A 352 -9.68 18.28 -31.66
N ALA A 353 -9.91 16.96 -31.57
CA ALA A 353 -11.22 16.37 -31.81
C ALA A 353 -12.19 16.54 -30.63
N LEU A 354 -11.70 16.38 -29.40
CA LEU A 354 -12.57 16.25 -28.22
C LEU A 354 -12.78 17.57 -27.46
N SER A 355 -11.81 18.48 -27.47
CA SER A 355 -11.78 19.59 -26.51
C SER A 355 -12.38 20.88 -27.08
N ASP A 356 -13.13 21.60 -26.25
CA ASP A 356 -13.58 22.95 -26.56
C ASP A 356 -12.46 23.97 -26.37
N ARG A 357 -11.61 23.73 -25.36
CA ARG A 357 -10.46 24.56 -25.00
C ARG A 357 -9.23 23.68 -24.78
N ILE A 358 -8.09 24.13 -25.26
CA ILE A 358 -6.82 23.42 -25.18
C ILE A 358 -5.82 24.34 -24.48
N MET A 359 -5.18 23.78 -23.46
CA MET A 359 -4.12 24.43 -22.69
C MET A 359 -2.81 23.68 -22.91
N ILE A 360 -1.83 24.35 -23.50
CA ILE A 360 -0.52 23.77 -23.79
C ILE A 360 0.43 24.08 -22.63
N ILE A 361 0.94 23.05 -21.97
CA ILE A 361 1.86 23.14 -20.84
C ILE A 361 3.23 22.64 -21.23
N ALA A 362 4.26 23.43 -20.91
CA ALA A 362 5.66 23.06 -21.04
C ALA A 362 6.47 23.61 -19.86
N ASN A 363 7.39 22.80 -19.35
CA ASN A 363 8.27 23.14 -18.22
C ASN A 363 7.53 23.67 -16.98
N GLY A 364 6.33 23.14 -16.68
CA GLY A 364 5.55 23.52 -15.52
C GLY A 364 4.71 24.79 -15.66
N ASN A 365 4.66 25.43 -16.84
CA ASN A 365 3.88 26.65 -17.12
C ASN A 365 2.93 26.44 -18.29
N ILE A 366 1.78 27.15 -18.28
CA ILE A 366 0.91 27.27 -19.45
C ILE A 366 1.58 28.20 -20.46
N LYS A 367 1.74 27.74 -21.70
CA LYS A 367 2.37 28.48 -22.81
C LYS A 367 1.35 29.05 -23.78
N ALA A 368 0.26 28.34 -24.00
CA ALA A 368 -0.81 28.80 -24.86
C ALA A 368 -2.15 28.26 -24.35
N ASP A 369 -3.20 29.03 -24.60
CA ASP A 369 -4.56 28.76 -24.14
C ASP A 369 -5.58 29.30 -25.15
N GLY A 370 -6.46 28.43 -25.62
CA GLY A 370 -7.55 28.81 -26.49
C GLY A 370 -8.24 27.61 -27.15
N THR A 371 -9.19 27.91 -28.02
CA THR A 371 -9.81 26.89 -28.89
C THR A 371 -8.79 26.39 -29.90
N SER A 372 -9.00 25.18 -30.43
CA SER A 372 -8.12 24.62 -31.46
C SER A 372 -7.95 25.56 -32.66
N ALA A 373 -9.04 26.18 -33.12
CA ALA A 373 -9.00 27.15 -34.21
C ALA A 373 -8.15 28.38 -33.88
N LYS A 374 -8.30 28.94 -32.68
CA LYS A 374 -7.51 30.10 -32.22
C LYS A 374 -6.03 29.77 -32.13
N LEU A 375 -5.69 28.60 -31.58
CA LEU A 375 -4.29 28.16 -31.47
C LEU A 375 -3.66 27.90 -32.84
N LYS A 376 -4.36 27.24 -33.75
CA LYS A 376 -3.92 27.04 -35.15
C LYS A 376 -3.77 28.37 -35.89
N GLN A 377 -4.63 29.35 -35.61
CA GLN A 377 -4.53 30.67 -36.23
C GLN A 377 -3.32 31.47 -35.72
N GLN A 378 -3.07 31.45 -34.41
CA GLN A 378 -2.01 32.26 -33.78
C GLN A 378 -0.62 31.62 -33.91
N TYR A 379 -0.55 30.32 -33.65
CA TYR A 379 0.71 29.57 -33.56
C TYR A 379 0.89 28.57 -34.68
N GLY A 380 -0.11 28.34 -35.52
CA GLY A 380 0.04 27.46 -36.67
C GLY A 380 1.10 27.97 -37.64
N SER A 381 1.57 27.05 -38.45
CA SER A 381 2.52 27.31 -39.54
C SER A 381 1.79 27.48 -40.88
N GLY A 382 0.52 27.90 -40.82
CA GLY A 382 -0.33 28.16 -41.98
C GLY A 382 -0.74 26.91 -42.77
N TYR A 383 -1.07 27.10 -44.06
CA TYR A 383 -1.54 26.04 -44.95
C TYR A 383 -0.37 25.35 -45.65
N LYS A 384 -0.49 24.03 -45.80
CA LYS A 384 0.45 23.16 -46.49
C LYS A 384 -0.16 22.70 -47.81
N PHE A 385 0.50 23.00 -48.91
CA PHE A 385 0.14 22.54 -50.24
C PHE A 385 1.06 21.38 -50.62
N VAL A 386 0.49 20.21 -50.81
CA VAL A 386 1.19 19.00 -51.29
C VAL A 386 0.87 18.86 -52.77
N ILE A 387 1.87 19.02 -53.64
CA ILE A 387 1.70 19.00 -55.09
C ILE A 387 2.55 17.88 -55.67
N ASN A 388 1.91 16.93 -56.36
CA ASN A 388 2.61 15.85 -57.05
C ASN A 388 3.02 16.32 -58.44
N LYS A 389 4.34 16.46 -58.63
CA LYS A 389 4.92 17.01 -59.86
C LYS A 389 5.00 15.95 -60.97
N GLN A 390 4.94 16.38 -62.22
CA GLN A 390 5.38 15.57 -63.36
C GLN A 390 6.89 15.70 -63.57
N LYS A 391 7.50 14.66 -64.17
CA LYS A 391 8.95 14.56 -64.39
C LYS A 391 9.57 15.76 -65.14
N ASN A 392 8.77 16.49 -65.91
CA ASN A 392 9.22 17.59 -66.75
C ASN A 392 8.94 18.99 -66.16
N TYR A 393 8.45 19.09 -64.92
CA TYR A 393 8.02 20.37 -64.35
C TYR A 393 8.76 20.68 -63.04
N HIS A 394 9.51 21.79 -63.01
CA HIS A 394 10.38 22.12 -61.88
C HIS A 394 9.62 22.86 -60.77
N THR A 395 10.11 22.71 -59.53
CA THR A 395 9.55 23.36 -58.33
C THR A 395 9.50 24.87 -58.45
N ASN A 396 10.49 25.48 -59.12
CA ASN A 396 10.58 26.92 -59.30
C ASN A 396 9.48 27.45 -60.22
N ASP A 397 9.07 26.70 -61.24
CA ASP A 397 8.00 27.11 -62.16
C ASP A 397 6.65 27.17 -61.42
N ILE A 398 6.36 26.13 -60.64
CA ILE A 398 5.17 26.09 -59.77
C ILE A 398 5.21 27.22 -58.74
N LYS A 399 6.38 27.45 -58.12
CA LYS A 399 6.54 28.51 -57.13
C LYS A 399 6.28 29.88 -57.76
N ASN A 400 6.81 30.16 -58.95
CA ASN A 400 6.67 31.44 -59.63
C ASN A 400 5.21 31.72 -60.02
N GLU A 401 4.50 30.73 -60.56
CA GLU A 401 3.08 30.86 -60.89
C GLU A 401 2.22 31.10 -59.63
N LEU A 402 2.53 30.40 -58.54
CA LEU A 402 1.79 30.57 -57.28
C LEU A 402 2.19 31.84 -56.53
N HIS A 403 3.40 32.38 -56.74
CA HIS A 403 3.89 33.57 -56.04
C HIS A 403 3.03 34.81 -56.30
N GLN A 404 2.38 34.89 -57.47
CA GLN A 404 1.45 35.98 -57.80
C GLN A 404 0.24 36.02 -56.86
N TYR A 405 -0.19 34.86 -56.38
CA TYR A 405 -1.37 34.70 -55.52
C TYR A 405 -1.00 34.49 -54.04
N LEU A 406 0.15 33.86 -53.78
CA LEU A 406 0.67 33.48 -52.46
C LEU A 406 2.10 34.03 -52.29
N PRO A 407 2.27 35.31 -51.93
CA PRO A 407 3.58 35.96 -51.87
C PRO A 407 4.52 35.38 -50.80
N ASN A 408 3.99 34.73 -49.77
CA ASN A 408 4.77 34.16 -48.65
C ASN A 408 4.95 32.63 -48.76
N LEU A 409 5.01 32.09 -49.97
CA LEU A 409 5.14 30.65 -50.22
C LEU A 409 6.58 30.16 -50.00
N LYS A 410 6.79 29.34 -48.97
CA LYS A 410 8.08 28.69 -48.67
C LYS A 410 8.06 27.22 -49.10
N VAL A 411 9.17 26.73 -49.64
CA VAL A 411 9.34 25.29 -49.95
C VAL A 411 9.83 24.61 -48.68
N GLU A 412 9.10 23.58 -48.22
CA GLU A 412 9.46 22.81 -47.03
C GLU A 412 10.20 21.53 -47.40
N THR A 413 9.67 20.78 -48.36
CA THR A 413 10.31 19.57 -48.90
C THR A 413 10.16 19.54 -50.41
N ASP A 414 11.24 19.16 -51.08
CA ASP A 414 11.28 18.94 -52.51
C ASP A 414 11.85 17.56 -52.80
N ILE A 415 10.99 16.62 -53.19
CA ILE A 415 11.41 15.31 -53.69
C ILE A 415 11.54 15.44 -55.20
N SER A 416 12.74 15.20 -55.72
CA SER A 416 13.12 15.43 -57.13
C SER A 416 12.15 14.83 -58.14
N ASP A 417 11.65 13.62 -57.91
CA ASP A 417 10.70 12.90 -58.79
C ASP A 417 9.32 12.66 -58.15
N GLY A 418 8.90 13.51 -57.21
CA GLY A 418 7.68 13.26 -56.43
C GLY A 418 6.94 14.51 -55.95
N ASP A 419 6.54 14.46 -54.69
CA ASP A 419 5.76 15.51 -54.06
C ASP A 419 6.65 16.70 -53.67
N VAL A 420 6.18 17.90 -53.99
CA VAL A 420 6.66 19.14 -53.37
C VAL A 420 5.66 19.61 -52.36
N VAL A 421 6.19 20.06 -51.23
CA VAL A 421 5.42 20.67 -50.17
C VAL A 421 5.75 22.15 -50.10
N PHE A 422 4.74 22.97 -50.35
CA PHE A 422 4.77 24.41 -50.11
C PHE A 422 4.02 24.76 -48.83
N ARG A 423 4.48 25.82 -48.16
CA ARG A 423 3.87 26.33 -46.93
C ARG A 423 3.59 27.82 -47.05
N THR A 424 2.40 28.26 -46.64
CA THR A 424 2.01 29.67 -46.60
C THR A 424 1.35 30.02 -45.28
N ASN A 425 1.79 31.11 -44.66
CA ASN A 425 1.18 31.64 -43.43
C ASN A 425 -0.03 32.55 -43.70
N GLN A 426 -0.46 32.64 -44.95
CA GLN A 426 -1.57 33.52 -45.35
C GLN A 426 -2.91 32.91 -44.96
N GLN A 427 -3.78 33.72 -44.35
CA GLN A 427 -5.18 33.37 -44.09
C GLN A 427 -5.93 33.19 -45.42
N PRO A 428 -6.96 32.32 -45.48
CA PRO A 428 -7.70 32.08 -46.69
C PRO A 428 -8.43 33.37 -47.10
N ASN A 429 -8.03 33.92 -48.25
CA ASN A 429 -8.58 35.13 -48.83
C ASN A 429 -8.95 34.88 -50.31
N LYS A 430 -9.43 35.90 -51.03
CA LYS A 430 -9.76 35.77 -52.47
C LYS A 430 -8.56 35.30 -53.31
N GLN A 431 -7.34 35.70 -52.96
CA GLN A 431 -6.12 35.28 -53.67
C GLN A 431 -5.81 33.79 -53.42
N PHE A 432 -6.07 33.28 -52.21
CA PHE A 432 -5.96 31.86 -51.90
C PHE A 432 -6.88 31.01 -52.79
N LEU A 433 -8.11 31.45 -53.02
CA LEU A 433 -9.04 30.79 -53.95
C LEU A 433 -8.53 30.84 -55.41
N GLN A 434 -7.94 31.96 -55.83
CA GLN A 434 -7.31 32.07 -57.15
C GLN A 434 -6.12 31.13 -57.32
N ALA A 435 -5.31 30.95 -56.26
CA ALA A 435 -4.21 29.98 -56.26
C ALA A 435 -4.71 28.53 -56.43
N LEU A 436 -5.81 28.17 -55.76
CA LEU A 436 -6.44 26.85 -55.94
C LEU A 436 -6.96 26.65 -57.36
N TYR A 437 -7.58 27.68 -57.94
CA TYR A 437 -8.05 27.64 -59.31
C TYR A 437 -6.89 27.48 -60.31
N GLN A 438 -5.77 28.18 -60.08
CA GLN A 438 -4.55 28.02 -60.87
C GLN A 438 -4.02 26.57 -60.79
N LEU A 439 -3.98 25.97 -59.59
CA LEU A 439 -3.58 24.57 -59.43
C LEU A 439 -4.51 23.61 -60.18
N GLU A 440 -5.81 23.88 -60.20
CA GLU A 440 -6.76 23.08 -60.97
C GLU A 440 -6.52 23.21 -62.49
N GLN A 441 -6.17 24.41 -62.98
CA GLN A 441 -5.77 24.60 -64.38
C GLN A 441 -4.48 23.84 -64.71
N MET A 442 -3.45 23.94 -63.87
CA MET A 442 -2.20 23.20 -64.04
C MET A 442 -2.43 21.68 -64.06
N LYS A 443 -3.42 21.18 -63.33
CA LYS A 443 -3.84 19.77 -63.37
C LYS A 443 -4.50 19.42 -64.71
N LYS A 444 -5.40 20.27 -65.22
CA LYS A 444 -6.05 20.07 -66.54
C LYS A 444 -5.05 20.12 -67.68
N GLU A 445 -4.05 20.98 -67.58
CA GLU A 445 -2.94 21.09 -68.53
C GLU A 445 -1.88 19.98 -68.37
N ASN A 446 -2.09 19.03 -67.44
CA ASN A 446 -1.22 17.88 -67.22
C ASN A 446 0.23 18.29 -66.90
N ARG A 447 0.38 19.36 -66.10
CA ARG A 447 1.65 19.84 -65.52
C ARG A 447 1.88 19.30 -64.11
N ILE A 448 0.78 19.09 -63.37
CA ILE A 448 0.77 18.44 -62.06
C ILE A 448 -0.19 17.25 -62.11
N LYS A 449 0.14 16.16 -61.40
CA LYS A 449 -0.76 14.99 -61.35
C LYS A 449 -1.93 15.23 -60.42
N ASN A 450 -1.62 15.66 -59.20
CA ASN A 450 -2.59 15.92 -58.13
C ASN A 450 -2.04 17.00 -57.20
N TYR A 451 -2.95 17.66 -56.49
CA TYR A 451 -2.61 18.55 -55.39
C TYR A 451 -3.53 18.27 -54.20
N GLY A 452 -3.06 18.56 -53.00
CA GLY A 452 -3.81 18.52 -51.76
C GLY A 452 -3.46 19.73 -50.92
N VAL A 453 -4.44 20.24 -50.18
CA VAL A 453 -4.26 21.33 -49.22
C VAL A 453 -4.59 20.82 -47.83
N GLN A 454 -3.68 21.03 -46.90
CA GLN A 454 -3.79 20.64 -45.51
C GLN A 454 -3.68 21.90 -44.63
N ASN A 455 -4.54 21.98 -43.62
CA ASN A 455 -4.45 23.03 -42.60
C ASN A 455 -3.33 22.71 -41.62
N SER A 456 -2.89 23.71 -40.85
CA SER A 456 -1.97 23.48 -39.73
C SER A 456 -2.59 22.48 -38.76
N THR A 457 -1.84 21.45 -38.39
CA THR A 457 -2.27 20.49 -37.37
C THR A 457 -1.97 21.05 -35.97
N MET A 458 -2.57 20.44 -34.95
CA MET A 458 -2.21 20.76 -33.57
C MET A 458 -0.77 20.33 -33.24
N ASP A 459 -0.21 19.35 -33.97
CA ASP A 459 1.21 19.00 -33.89
C ASP A 459 2.12 20.16 -34.30
N ASP A 460 1.79 20.85 -35.40
CA ASP A 460 2.57 22.01 -35.86
C ASP A 460 2.62 23.11 -34.80
N VAL A 461 1.45 23.40 -34.21
CA VAL A 461 1.30 24.39 -33.13
C VAL A 461 2.15 23.99 -31.92
N PHE A 462 2.03 22.72 -31.51
CA PHE A 462 2.76 22.19 -30.37
C PHE A 462 4.27 22.22 -30.59
N LEU A 463 4.74 21.81 -31.77
CA LEU A 463 6.15 21.85 -32.13
C LEU A 463 6.67 23.28 -32.09
N LYS A 464 5.96 24.25 -32.67
CA LYS A 464 6.40 25.65 -32.64
C LYS A 464 6.53 26.18 -31.21
N ILE A 465 5.50 25.99 -30.39
CA ILE A 465 5.48 26.46 -29.00
C ILE A 465 6.58 25.79 -28.16
N THR A 466 6.83 24.49 -28.37
CA THR A 466 7.85 23.76 -27.61
C THR A 466 9.26 23.96 -28.15
N HIS A 467 9.46 24.18 -29.45
CA HIS A 467 10.77 24.51 -30.03
C HIS A 467 11.27 25.87 -29.54
N ASP A 468 10.39 26.87 -29.46
CA ASP A 468 10.73 28.19 -28.89
C ASP A 468 11.24 28.06 -27.43
N THR A 469 10.83 27.01 -26.71
CA THR A 469 11.30 26.73 -25.34
C THR A 469 12.55 25.87 -25.24
N LYS A 470 12.94 25.16 -26.32
CA LYS A 470 14.13 24.27 -26.35
C LYS A 470 15.43 24.98 -26.74
N ILE A 471 15.36 26.24 -27.16
CA ILE A 471 16.55 27.03 -27.55
C ILE A 471 17.53 27.19 -26.36
N ASP A 472 17.09 26.97 -25.12
CA ASP A 472 17.95 27.08 -23.94
C ASP A 472 18.70 25.80 -23.52
N ASN A 473 18.56 24.65 -24.20
CA ASN A 473 19.41 23.47 -23.93
C ASN A 473 19.40 22.47 -25.09
N PRO A 474 20.41 22.46 -25.99
CA PRO A 474 20.60 21.37 -26.92
C PRO A 474 21.29 20.21 -26.18
N SER A 475 20.49 19.32 -25.58
CA SER A 475 21.02 18.01 -25.15
C SER A 475 21.20 17.15 -26.39
N ASN A 476 22.46 16.95 -26.79
CA ASN A 476 22.92 16.02 -27.82
C ASN A 476 22.26 14.65 -27.65
N SER A 477 21.28 14.32 -28.49
CA SER A 477 20.84 12.94 -28.68
C SER A 477 21.88 12.23 -29.54
N THR A 478 22.97 11.77 -28.92
CA THR A 478 23.85 10.79 -29.54
C THR A 478 23.04 9.52 -29.73
N SER A 479 22.64 9.23 -30.96
CA SER A 479 22.15 7.92 -31.36
C SER A 479 23.25 6.91 -31.09
N ILE A 480 23.10 6.14 -30.01
CA ILE A 480 23.97 5.00 -29.71
C ILE A 480 23.69 3.97 -30.79
N ASN A 481 24.63 3.81 -31.73
CA ASN A 481 24.64 2.67 -32.64
C ASN A 481 24.90 1.43 -31.77
N ILE A 482 23.82 0.75 -31.39
CA ILE A 482 23.91 -0.56 -30.75
C ILE A 482 24.34 -1.52 -31.84
N GLU A 483 25.64 -1.84 -31.87
CA GLU A 483 26.11 -3.03 -32.59
C GLU A 483 25.23 -4.21 -32.18
N THR A 484 24.71 -4.96 -33.14
CA THR A 484 23.88 -6.14 -32.89
C THR A 484 24.74 -7.20 -32.21
N ILE A 485 24.81 -7.13 -30.88
CA ILE A 485 25.45 -8.13 -30.03
C ILE A 485 24.64 -9.42 -30.19
N GLY A 486 25.30 -10.48 -30.66
CA GLY A 486 24.70 -11.79 -30.82
C GLY A 486 24.08 -12.27 -29.50
N VAL A 487 22.79 -12.58 -29.54
CA VAL A 487 22.06 -13.08 -28.37
C VAL A 487 22.59 -14.49 -28.05
N LEU A 488 23.21 -14.63 -26.87
CA LEU A 488 23.63 -15.93 -26.34
C LEU A 488 22.38 -16.82 -26.22
N THR A 489 22.43 -18.03 -26.77
CA THR A 489 21.36 -19.04 -26.66
C THR A 489 21.86 -20.30 -25.94
N GLY A 490 20.94 -21.04 -25.31
CA GLY A 490 21.25 -22.29 -24.59
C GLY A 490 21.76 -22.12 -23.15
N ILE A 491 22.63 -23.02 -22.69
CA ILE A 491 23.11 -23.07 -21.29
C ILE A 491 23.91 -21.82 -20.89
N HIS A 492 24.68 -21.25 -21.82
CA HIS A 492 25.43 -20.02 -21.57
C HIS A 492 24.53 -18.81 -21.30
N TYR A 493 23.33 -18.79 -21.89
CA TYR A 493 22.32 -17.77 -21.58
C TYR A 493 21.79 -17.93 -20.15
N HIS A 494 21.42 -19.15 -19.75
CA HIS A 494 20.95 -19.41 -18.38
C HIS A 494 22.02 -19.14 -17.32
N LEU A 495 23.30 -19.44 -17.59
CA LEU A 495 24.41 -19.07 -16.72
C LEU A 495 24.59 -17.55 -16.64
N SER A 496 24.47 -16.84 -17.77
CA SER A 496 24.55 -15.38 -17.80
C SER A 496 23.36 -14.72 -17.07
N GLN A 497 22.16 -15.29 -17.19
CA GLN A 497 20.99 -14.87 -16.41
C GLN A 497 21.20 -15.11 -14.92
N PHE A 498 21.70 -16.28 -14.53
CA PHE A 498 22.00 -16.60 -13.14
C PHE A 498 23.04 -15.64 -12.56
N TYR A 499 24.12 -15.39 -13.30
CA TYR A 499 25.15 -14.42 -12.93
C TYR A 499 24.57 -12.99 -12.84
N GLY A 500 23.73 -12.59 -13.79
CA GLY A 500 23.03 -11.31 -13.78
C GLY A 500 22.08 -11.16 -12.57
N LEU A 501 21.39 -12.24 -12.19
CA LEU A 501 20.55 -12.27 -10.99
C LEU A 501 21.40 -12.14 -9.72
N ILE A 502 22.55 -12.80 -9.63
CA ILE A 502 23.49 -12.63 -8.51
C ILE A 502 23.99 -11.19 -8.44
N ILE A 503 24.44 -10.61 -9.56
CA ILE A 503 24.87 -9.21 -9.62
C ILE A 503 23.75 -8.28 -9.15
N LYS A 504 22.54 -8.45 -9.69
CA LYS A 504 21.37 -7.66 -9.28
C LYS A 504 21.14 -7.76 -7.78
N THR A 505 21.17 -8.97 -7.24
CA THR A 505 20.94 -9.23 -5.80
C THR A 505 22.04 -8.58 -4.95
N SER A 506 23.30 -8.67 -5.38
CA SER A 506 24.44 -8.04 -4.71
C SER A 506 24.39 -6.52 -4.76
N ILE A 507 24.04 -5.91 -5.90
CA ILE A 507 23.86 -4.46 -6.04
C ILE A 507 22.73 -3.97 -5.13
N VAL A 508 21.60 -4.69 -5.09
CA VAL A 508 20.48 -4.34 -4.21
C VAL A 508 20.89 -4.45 -2.73
N ARG A 509 21.59 -5.52 -2.34
CA ARG A 509 22.10 -5.71 -0.97
C ARG A 509 23.12 -4.64 -0.57
N TYR A 510 23.99 -4.23 -1.49
CA TYR A 510 24.97 -3.15 -1.26
C TYR A 510 24.29 -1.79 -1.12
N ARG A 511 23.35 -1.46 -2.01
CA ARG A 511 22.60 -0.19 -1.95
C ARG A 511 21.70 -0.10 -0.71
N ARG A 512 21.19 -1.24 -0.22
CA ARG A 512 20.37 -1.36 1.01
C ARG A 512 21.16 -1.91 2.20
N TRP A 513 22.44 -1.53 2.34
CA TRP A 513 23.36 -2.10 3.33
C TRP A 513 22.84 -2.11 4.78
N THR A 514 22.05 -1.12 5.17
CA THR A 514 21.46 -1.02 6.52
C THR A 514 20.53 -2.20 6.84
N LEU A 515 19.65 -2.58 5.92
CA LEU A 515 18.76 -3.73 6.08
C LEU A 515 19.54 -5.04 6.09
N THR A 516 20.54 -5.17 5.23
CA THR A 516 21.39 -6.36 5.14
C THR A 516 22.16 -6.58 6.43
N LEU A 517 22.67 -5.50 7.04
CA LEU A 517 23.37 -5.53 8.31
C LEU A 517 22.44 -5.95 9.46
N ILE A 518 21.21 -5.44 9.50
CA ILE A 518 20.20 -5.84 10.50
C ILE A 518 19.89 -7.33 10.40
N VAL A 519 19.68 -7.85 9.19
CA VAL A 519 19.37 -9.28 8.96
C VAL A 519 20.54 -10.18 9.36
N LEU A 520 21.79 -9.73 9.19
CA LEU A 520 22.99 -10.52 9.50
C LEU A 520 23.32 -10.50 11.00
N LEU A 521 23.15 -9.36 11.68
CA LEU A 521 23.43 -9.24 13.12
C LEU A 521 22.43 -9.99 14.00
N LEU A 522 21.21 -10.22 13.52
CA LEU A 522 20.12 -10.70 14.35
C LEU A 522 20.23 -12.18 14.77
N PRO A 523 20.62 -13.13 13.91
CA PRO A 523 20.94 -14.50 14.32
C PRO A 523 22.12 -14.55 15.29
N ILE A 524 23.09 -13.64 15.13
CA ILE A 524 24.26 -13.55 16.00
C ILE A 524 23.84 -13.07 17.39
N LEU A 525 23.05 -12.00 17.44
CA LEU A 525 22.49 -11.46 18.69
C LEU A 525 21.63 -12.51 19.41
N TYR A 526 20.81 -13.25 18.67
CA TYR A 526 20.00 -14.35 19.22
C TYR A 526 20.86 -15.44 19.86
N ASN A 527 21.85 -15.95 19.13
CA ASN A 527 22.74 -17.00 19.66
C ASN A 527 23.55 -16.49 20.86
N LEU A 528 23.94 -15.23 20.87
CA LEU A 528 24.68 -14.62 21.97
C LEU A 528 23.80 -14.45 23.23
N LEU A 529 22.56 -13.99 23.07
CA LEU A 529 21.59 -13.93 24.16
C LEU A 529 21.28 -15.32 24.72
N SER A 530 21.00 -16.29 23.83
CA SER A 530 20.68 -17.68 24.21
C SER A 530 21.82 -18.31 25.03
N ASN A 531 23.08 -18.13 24.60
CA ASN A 531 24.24 -18.65 25.32
C ASN A 531 24.52 -17.95 26.65
N LEU A 532 24.34 -16.63 26.75
CA LEU A 532 24.47 -15.91 28.01
C LEU A 532 23.45 -16.40 29.05
N ILE A 533 22.23 -16.69 28.60
CA ILE A 533 21.15 -17.19 29.46
C ILE A 533 21.43 -18.63 29.91
N SER A 534 21.86 -19.51 29.00
CA SER A 534 22.25 -20.89 29.35
C SER A 534 23.40 -20.94 30.37
N ARG A 535 24.34 -19.99 30.31
CA ARG A 535 25.40 -19.86 31.32
C ARG A 535 24.88 -19.40 32.68
N SER A 536 23.95 -18.44 32.71
CA SER A 536 23.30 -17.96 33.94
C SER A 536 22.54 -19.08 34.67
N GLU A 537 21.89 -19.99 33.93
CA GLU A 537 21.20 -21.14 34.54
C GLU A 537 22.18 -22.19 35.10
N ASN A 538 23.36 -22.35 34.49
CA ASN A 538 24.37 -23.30 34.95
C ASN A 538 25.20 -22.81 36.16
N GLU A 539 25.38 -21.49 36.34
CA GLU A 539 26.09 -20.95 37.50
C GLU A 539 25.26 -21.02 38.80
N ASN A 540 23.94 -21.08 38.69
CA ASN A 540 23.04 -21.44 39.80
C ASN A 540 22.97 -22.97 39.98
N GLY A 541 24.12 -23.61 40.17
CA GLY A 541 24.32 -25.06 40.36
C GLY A 541 23.74 -25.65 41.66
N LEU A 542 22.68 -25.05 42.21
CA LEU A 542 21.84 -25.59 43.26
C LEU A 542 20.42 -25.11 42.96
N PHE A 543 19.63 -25.93 42.25
CA PHE A 543 18.19 -25.91 42.45
C PHE A 543 17.96 -26.23 43.94
N LYS A 544 17.96 -25.21 44.81
CA LYS A 544 17.34 -25.30 46.13
C LYS A 544 15.88 -25.60 45.83
N MET A 545 15.51 -26.87 45.97
CA MET A 545 14.10 -27.25 46.04
C MET A 545 13.49 -26.41 47.16
N ASN A 546 12.73 -25.39 46.78
CA ASN A 546 11.99 -24.61 47.75
C ASN A 546 10.85 -25.52 48.21
N LEU A 547 11.04 -26.23 49.32
CA LEU A 547 10.04 -27.14 49.90
C LEU A 547 8.71 -26.42 50.20
N LYS A 548 8.67 -25.08 50.17
CA LYS A 548 7.45 -24.26 50.20
C LYS A 548 6.58 -24.35 48.94
N SER A 549 7.12 -24.79 47.80
CA SER A 549 6.33 -25.02 46.56
C SER A 549 5.72 -26.41 46.49
N LEU A 550 6.15 -27.32 47.38
CA LEU A 550 5.48 -28.59 47.66
C LEU A 550 4.47 -28.34 48.77
N ASN A 551 3.36 -29.07 48.77
CA ASN A 551 2.27 -28.92 49.74
C ASN A 551 2.86 -28.86 51.16
N PRO A 552 2.50 -27.89 52.02
CA PRO A 552 3.18 -27.63 53.31
C PRO A 552 3.14 -28.76 54.34
N GLN A 553 2.58 -29.92 54.01
CA GLN A 553 2.43 -31.10 54.86
C GLN A 553 3.22 -32.34 54.38
N THR A 554 4.32 -32.14 53.65
CA THR A 554 5.22 -33.23 53.22
C THR A 554 6.34 -33.47 54.24
N PHE A 555 6.47 -34.72 54.71
CA PHE A 555 7.46 -35.14 55.72
C PHE A 555 8.36 -36.23 55.15
N VAL A 556 9.67 -36.05 55.21
CA VAL A 556 10.66 -37.05 54.75
C VAL A 556 11.37 -37.65 55.96
N TYR A 557 11.40 -38.99 56.04
CA TYR A 557 11.98 -39.72 57.15
C TYR A 557 13.17 -40.59 56.69
N HIS A 558 14.28 -40.53 57.44
CA HIS A 558 15.49 -41.32 57.21
C HIS A 558 15.69 -42.35 58.33
N ALA A 559 15.90 -43.62 57.98
CA ALA A 559 16.19 -44.71 58.92
C ALA A 559 17.68 -45.12 58.84
N ASP A 560 18.32 -45.31 60.00
CA ASP A 560 19.73 -45.73 60.10
C ASP A 560 19.79 -47.25 60.42
N PRO A 561 20.41 -48.09 59.57
CA PRO A 561 20.33 -49.55 59.69
C PRO A 561 21.17 -50.11 60.84
N ASN A 562 22.09 -49.33 61.42
CA ASN A 562 22.93 -49.77 62.53
C ASN A 562 22.29 -49.52 63.91
N MET A 563 21.10 -48.91 63.95
CA MET A 563 20.35 -48.61 65.17
C MET A 563 18.90 -49.03 64.95
N GLU A 564 18.48 -50.17 65.53
CA GLU A 564 17.14 -50.77 65.32
C GLU A 564 15.93 -49.85 65.59
N LYS A 565 16.12 -48.67 66.19
CA LYS A 565 15.02 -47.80 66.67
C LYS A 565 15.13 -46.31 66.31
N TYR A 566 16.00 -45.89 65.38
CA TYR A 566 16.22 -44.46 65.12
C TYR A 566 15.68 -43.98 63.76
N ILE A 567 14.78 -42.99 63.77
CA ILE A 567 14.22 -42.33 62.59
C ILE A 567 14.36 -40.80 62.75
N ARG A 568 14.95 -40.11 61.76
CA ARG A 568 15.03 -38.64 61.70
C ARG A 568 14.03 -38.08 60.68
N ALA A 569 13.26 -37.07 61.07
CA ALA A 569 12.33 -36.34 60.20
C ALA A 569 12.88 -34.96 59.85
N SER A 570 12.73 -34.51 58.60
CA SER A 570 13.02 -33.12 58.22
C SER A 570 11.79 -32.43 57.64
N VAL A 571 11.51 -31.22 58.13
CA VAL A 571 10.35 -30.40 57.77
C VAL A 571 10.78 -28.94 57.66
N SER A 572 10.10 -28.17 56.82
CA SER A 572 10.26 -26.71 56.75
C SER A 572 9.86 -26.02 58.06
N GLY A 573 10.83 -25.80 58.95
CA GLY A 573 10.74 -24.81 60.04
C GLY A 573 10.71 -25.30 61.49
N SER A 574 10.59 -26.60 61.77
CA SER A 574 10.69 -27.11 63.15
C SER A 574 11.24 -28.54 63.19
N ILE A 575 12.29 -28.75 63.97
CA ILE A 575 12.87 -30.07 64.26
C ILE A 575 12.01 -30.69 65.36
N LEU A 576 11.25 -31.75 65.04
CA LEU A 576 10.64 -32.60 66.06
C LEU A 576 11.65 -33.68 66.43
N GLU A 577 12.17 -33.61 67.66
CA GLU A 577 13.00 -34.67 68.22
C GLU A 577 12.13 -35.78 68.83
N GLN A 578 12.50 -37.00 68.41
CA GLN A 578 12.43 -38.27 69.14
C GLN A 578 11.10 -38.95 69.46
N GLY A 579 11.11 -40.27 69.24
CA GLY A 579 10.13 -41.22 69.77
C GLY A 579 10.23 -42.56 69.05
N SER A 580 10.79 -43.57 69.72
CA SER A 580 10.87 -44.95 69.24
C SER A 580 9.47 -45.52 69.00
N ALA A 581 9.12 -45.83 67.76
CA ALA A 581 7.89 -46.56 67.46
C ALA A 581 8.11 -47.49 66.26
N ASN A 582 7.59 -48.70 66.39
CA ASN A 582 7.54 -49.68 65.31
C ASN A 582 6.61 -49.17 64.19
N ILE A 583 6.90 -49.48 62.93
CA ILE A 583 6.18 -48.93 61.75
C ILE A 583 4.66 -49.17 61.83
N SER A 584 4.23 -50.26 62.48
CA SER A 584 2.84 -50.61 62.73
C SER A 584 2.14 -49.71 63.77
N GLU A 585 2.80 -49.37 64.88
CA GLU A 585 2.25 -48.48 65.92
C GLU A 585 2.17 -47.03 65.44
N MET A 586 3.14 -46.61 64.62
CA MET A 586 3.15 -45.27 64.02
C MET A 586 1.98 -45.08 63.04
N ASN A 587 1.62 -46.12 62.28
CA ASN A 587 0.44 -46.12 61.41
C ASN A 587 -0.88 -45.99 62.21
N GLN A 588 -0.99 -46.64 63.36
CA GLN A 588 -2.20 -46.53 64.20
C GLN A 588 -2.34 -45.14 64.83
N ASN A 589 -1.23 -44.55 65.31
CA ASN A 589 -1.24 -43.21 65.90
C ASN A 589 -1.60 -42.10 64.89
N ILE A 590 -1.13 -42.23 63.64
CA ILE A 590 -1.47 -41.31 62.55
C ILE A 590 -2.94 -41.48 62.14
N TRP A 591 -3.45 -42.72 62.09
CA TRP A 591 -4.86 -42.99 61.83
C TRP A 591 -5.80 -42.41 62.90
N GLN A 592 -5.44 -42.53 64.18
CA GLN A 592 -6.22 -41.94 65.29
C GLN A 592 -6.24 -40.40 65.22
N LYS A 593 -5.09 -39.74 65.06
CA LYS A 593 -5.04 -38.27 64.93
C LYS A 593 -5.81 -37.73 63.73
N ARG A 594 -5.96 -38.54 62.68
CA ARG A 594 -6.73 -38.20 61.47
C ARG A 594 -8.24 -38.35 61.67
N MET A 595 -8.66 -39.31 62.51
CA MET A 595 -10.06 -39.43 62.91
C MET A 595 -10.51 -38.25 63.77
N ASP A 596 -9.62 -37.74 64.62
CA ASP A 596 -9.93 -36.59 65.49
C ASP A 596 -10.04 -35.26 64.71
N HIS A 597 -9.23 -35.07 63.65
CA HIS A 597 -9.21 -33.84 62.85
C HIS A 597 -9.15 -34.12 61.33
N PRO A 598 -10.28 -34.49 60.71
CA PRO A 598 -10.31 -35.00 59.33
C PRO A 598 -10.07 -33.94 58.24
N TYR A 599 -10.35 -32.66 58.51
CA TYR A 599 -10.23 -31.59 57.52
C TYR A 599 -8.84 -30.93 57.47
N THR A 600 -8.00 -31.17 58.47
CA THR A 600 -6.67 -30.53 58.59
C THR A 600 -5.56 -31.31 57.89
N TYR A 601 -5.80 -32.60 57.60
CA TYR A 601 -4.78 -33.57 57.17
C TYR A 601 -5.20 -34.34 55.90
N THR A 602 -5.64 -33.61 54.88
CA THR A 602 -6.17 -34.20 53.64
C THR A 602 -5.08 -34.77 52.74
N ASP A 603 -3.88 -34.16 52.69
CA ASP A 603 -2.81 -34.55 51.75
C ASP A 603 -1.44 -34.70 52.43
N ILE A 604 -1.29 -35.72 53.28
CA ILE A 604 0.01 -36.10 53.85
C ILE A 604 0.65 -37.18 52.98
N TYR A 605 1.91 -36.96 52.58
CA TYR A 605 2.73 -37.95 51.89
C TYR A 605 3.87 -38.40 52.79
N LEU A 606 4.00 -39.71 52.99
CA LEU A 606 5.06 -40.34 53.79
C LEU A 606 5.91 -41.25 52.89
N GLY A 607 7.19 -40.91 52.76
CA GLY A 607 8.20 -41.73 52.08
C GLY A 607 9.25 -42.23 53.06
N PHE A 608 9.46 -43.56 53.10
CA PHE A 608 10.54 -44.19 53.85
C PHE A 608 11.65 -44.63 52.90
N ILE A 609 12.89 -44.29 53.25
CA ILE A 609 14.09 -44.77 52.56
C ILE A 609 14.75 -45.82 53.47
N ILE A 610 14.81 -47.08 53.00
CA ILE A 610 15.50 -48.16 53.71
C ILE A 610 16.85 -48.39 52.99
N PRO A 611 17.99 -48.20 53.69
CA PRO A 611 19.30 -48.46 53.09
C PRO A 611 19.55 -49.96 52.86
N LYS A 612 20.52 -50.26 51.97
CA LYS A 612 20.86 -51.58 51.39
C LYS A 612 20.88 -52.74 52.40
N PRO A 613 20.10 -53.81 52.16
CA PRO A 613 20.35 -55.12 52.74
C PRO A 613 20.85 -56.11 51.67
N ASN A 614 22.14 -56.45 51.69
CA ASN A 614 22.83 -57.56 50.98
C ASN A 614 22.43 -57.92 49.53
N GLY A 615 21.85 -56.98 48.78
CA GLY A 615 21.61 -57.05 47.34
C GLY A 615 21.65 -55.64 46.77
N ASN A 616 22.15 -55.46 45.55
CA ASN A 616 22.51 -54.17 44.93
C ASN A 616 21.34 -53.18 44.65
N LYS A 617 20.23 -53.25 45.39
CA LYS A 617 18.99 -52.50 45.12
C LYS A 617 18.43 -51.88 46.41
N TYR A 618 18.17 -50.57 46.41
CA TYR A 618 17.44 -49.90 47.50
C TYR A 618 15.95 -50.25 47.44
N LYS A 619 15.30 -50.43 48.60
CA LYS A 619 13.85 -50.70 48.69
C LYS A 619 13.13 -49.51 49.31
N ILE A 620 12.15 -48.97 48.60
CA ILE A 620 11.33 -47.84 49.06
C ILE A 620 9.94 -48.36 49.37
N GLN A 621 9.40 -47.96 50.51
CA GLN A 621 8.01 -48.21 50.88
C GLN A 621 7.33 -46.85 51.09
N ALA A 622 6.41 -46.50 50.19
CA ALA A 622 5.65 -45.26 50.25
C ALA A 622 4.25 -45.55 50.76
N LEU A 623 3.78 -44.78 51.73
CA LEU A 623 2.43 -44.86 52.25
C LEU A 623 1.70 -43.57 51.86
N SER A 624 0.81 -43.66 50.87
CA SER A 624 -0.10 -42.59 50.49
C SER A 624 -1.47 -42.87 51.08
N SER A 625 -2.13 -41.85 51.62
CA SER A 625 -3.52 -42.02 52.00
C SER A 625 -4.42 -41.98 50.75
N ASN A 626 -5.08 -43.11 50.50
CA ASN A 626 -6.05 -43.39 49.43
C ASN A 626 -6.72 -42.15 48.79
N LEU A 627 -6.13 -41.62 47.71
CA LEU A 627 -6.83 -40.91 46.62
C LEU A 627 -5.93 -40.61 45.41
N ILE A 628 -4.82 -41.33 45.25
CA ILE A 628 -3.84 -41.12 44.18
C ILE A 628 -3.52 -42.45 43.53
N SER A 629 -3.53 -42.49 42.20
CA SER A 629 -3.15 -43.67 41.43
C SER A 629 -1.66 -43.97 41.65
N GLY A 630 -1.30 -45.25 41.77
CA GLY A 630 0.06 -45.68 42.15
C GLY A 630 1.18 -45.08 41.28
N HIS A 631 0.89 -44.59 40.09
CA HIS A 631 1.86 -44.00 39.16
C HIS A 631 2.43 -42.64 39.59
N GLU A 632 1.67 -41.78 40.29
CA GLU A 632 2.20 -40.49 40.77
C GLU A 632 3.18 -40.68 41.95
N VAL A 633 2.94 -41.71 42.77
CA VAL A 633 3.85 -42.13 43.85
C VAL A 633 5.15 -42.69 43.26
N PHE A 634 5.06 -43.50 42.20
CA PHE A 634 6.23 -44.02 41.48
C PHE A 634 7.03 -42.93 40.75
N SER A 635 6.36 -41.92 40.19
CA SER A 635 7.00 -40.78 39.53
C SER A 635 7.78 -39.89 40.52
N LEU A 636 7.19 -39.61 41.69
CA LEU A 636 7.84 -38.85 42.75
C LEU A 636 9.06 -39.61 43.30
N ALA A 637 8.90 -40.91 43.57
CA ALA A 637 9.98 -41.78 44.01
C ALA A 637 11.11 -41.87 42.97
N SER A 638 10.77 -42.02 41.69
CA SER A 638 11.73 -42.08 40.57
C SER A 638 12.52 -40.76 40.40
N ASN A 639 11.87 -39.60 40.53
CA ASN A 639 12.55 -38.30 40.43
C ASN A 639 13.48 -38.02 41.61
N ILE A 640 13.11 -38.45 42.82
CA ILE A 640 13.99 -38.40 43.99
C ILE A 640 15.19 -39.33 43.79
N PHE A 641 14.97 -40.52 43.23
CA PHE A 641 16.01 -41.50 42.92
C PHE A 641 16.99 -40.99 41.86
N TYR A 642 16.48 -40.42 40.77
CA TYR A 642 17.30 -39.89 39.67
C TYR A 642 18.28 -38.81 40.14
N LYS A 643 17.84 -37.92 41.05
CA LYS A 643 18.68 -36.88 41.63
C LYS A 643 19.67 -37.39 42.69
N TYR A 644 19.36 -38.49 43.37
CA TYR A 644 20.28 -39.11 44.33
C TYR A 644 21.36 -39.95 43.62
N ILE A 645 21.00 -40.66 42.55
CA ILE A 645 21.92 -41.41 41.67
C ILE A 645 22.93 -40.47 41.00
N LEU A 646 22.52 -39.26 40.61
CA LEU A 646 23.43 -38.27 40.05
C LEU A 646 24.57 -37.86 41.02
N ASN A 647 24.38 -38.07 42.33
CA ASN A 647 25.41 -37.85 43.35
C ASN A 647 26.20 -39.13 43.71
N ASP A 648 25.78 -40.31 43.24
CA ASP A 648 26.39 -41.60 43.58
C ASP A 648 26.60 -42.44 42.31
N THR A 649 27.83 -42.40 41.78
CA THR A 649 28.18 -42.85 40.42
C THR A 649 28.10 -44.37 40.19
N SER A 650 27.63 -45.15 41.16
CA SER A 650 27.60 -46.62 41.11
C SER A 650 26.21 -47.25 41.19
N ALA A 651 25.14 -46.45 41.17
CA ALA A 651 23.79 -46.96 41.35
C ALA A 651 23.13 -47.46 40.05
N SER A 652 22.49 -48.62 40.10
CA SER A 652 21.61 -49.16 39.05
C SER A 652 20.21 -49.46 39.60
N ILE A 653 19.19 -49.25 38.77
CA ILE A 653 17.78 -49.34 39.14
C ILE A 653 17.28 -50.79 38.90
N PRO A 654 16.52 -51.41 39.82
CA PRO A 654 15.77 -52.64 39.56
C PRO A 654 14.59 -52.48 38.63
#